data_AF-A0A9P4QN47-F1
#
_entry.id   AF-A0A9P4QN47-F1
#
_cell.length_a   1.000
_cell.length_b   1.000
_cell.length_c   1.000
_cell.angle_alpha   90.00
_cell.angle_beta   90.00
_cell.angle_gamma   90.00
#
_symmetry.space_group_name_H-M   'P 1'
#
loop_
_entity.id
_entity.type
_entity.pdbx_description
1 polymer ?
#
loop_
_entity_poly.entity_id
_entity_poly.type
_entity_poly.pdbx_seq_one_letter_code
_entity_poly.pdbx_strand_id
1 'polypeptide(L)'
;MLVRACFVVLALGLGVTDATTELNELARDIERVESVRAVKNLQRTFSQLGGFGKWADMAALFSNNATLRWGNETANGPAAIESWLRKDAGKMDGIHPGSLDTVVAENPLVNLAVDGRSAKARWNGLRFMGDGLNGTRIQGGIYENEYALTPQGWKISLIHYYAMYAGPYVGGWRNVGDGIPIIPYHFTPDETGIPVPPAVGEAPTTNASVQELENRIARMNAEDEVRNLQHAYGYYVDRRMWNDVVDLFATDASISIGKTTTFSGLGGVREAMERMGPEGLTQGINNDHAQFGVLVDVDPSRKKAITRGVEIAMLGDANTRAASWEFNVFRNHFVKDNGLWKFKSLEITPLIVADYYKGWGDGGTAPANSYIPPFINITMPKSFARAGRTAANTTDFADLKRRLLRSAAYDGAENESHAYGYFLDDLDCARMGALFAKRGHKASPFAGFYITPQRVTDACFASWGTSHPTLRSSISFHWRPQPVVLVSDDGRSATLRARLLQPSTSATKAGSFNNAIYHDQMVLEDGKWRLWSVTIDEFYWQSSSWAGGWSAANPRNKSEPNPGPAAWSKKYPPDASIDAIGPREANFKDPAHVVPVSQSGQRTSAGVLLAGVCSVQGHAGLGVDGEWISGAANGACDWK
;
A
#
# COMPACT_ATOMS: atom_id res chain seq x y z
N MET A 1 65.65 26.02 26.10
CA MET A 1 64.65 25.61 25.10
C MET A 1 63.50 24.95 25.86
N LEU A 2 62.39 25.68 26.04
CA LEU A 2 61.20 25.22 26.74
C LEU A 2 60.40 24.25 25.85
N VAL A 3 59.89 23.15 26.42
CA VAL A 3 58.64 22.54 25.94
C VAL A 3 57.81 22.15 27.16
N ARG A 4 56.77 22.93 27.44
CA ARG A 4 55.67 22.59 28.36
C ARG A 4 54.68 21.73 27.59
N ALA A 5 54.42 20.51 28.06
CA ALA A 5 53.30 19.70 27.60
C ALA A 5 52.02 20.16 28.32
N CYS A 6 51.12 20.83 27.59
CA CYS A 6 49.75 21.09 28.05
C CYS A 6 48.90 19.85 27.76
N PHE A 7 48.42 19.18 28.81
CA PHE A 7 47.31 18.24 28.69
C PHE A 7 46.01 19.04 28.59
N VAL A 8 45.38 19.02 27.41
CA VAL A 8 44.01 19.48 27.23
C VAL A 8 43.08 18.34 27.62
N VAL A 9 42.41 18.47 28.75
CA VAL A 9 41.26 17.62 29.10
C VAL A 9 40.08 18.12 28.26
N LEU A 10 39.74 17.38 27.21
CA LEU A 10 38.48 17.57 26.49
C LEU A 10 37.36 17.03 27.39
N ALA A 11 36.67 17.91 28.10
CA ALA A 11 35.41 17.59 28.74
C ALA A 11 34.35 17.40 27.64
N LEU A 12 34.00 16.15 27.34
CA LEU A 12 32.80 15.82 26.57
C LEU A 12 31.59 16.23 27.42
N GLY A 13 31.09 17.44 27.18
CA GLY A 13 29.83 17.89 27.73
C GLY A 13 28.69 17.06 27.14
N LEU A 14 28.17 16.11 27.91
CA LEU A 14 26.84 15.56 27.70
C LEU A 14 25.86 16.71 27.93
N GLY A 15 25.44 17.37 26.84
CA GLY A 15 24.47 18.44 26.91
C GLY A 15 23.15 17.91 27.44
N VAL A 16 22.76 18.35 28.64
CA VAL A 16 21.40 18.18 29.14
C VAL A 16 20.53 19.11 28.29
N THR A 17 19.78 18.55 27.34
CA THR A 17 18.76 19.30 26.59
C THR A 17 17.65 19.70 27.56
N ASP A 18 17.29 20.97 27.60
CA ASP A 18 16.17 21.44 28.42
C ASP A 18 14.84 20.84 27.94
N ALA A 19 13.91 20.57 28.86
CA ALA A 19 12.61 19.97 28.57
C ALA A 19 11.79 20.81 27.58
N THR A 20 11.99 22.13 27.59
CA THR A 20 11.40 23.07 26.61
C THR A 20 11.89 22.78 25.19
N THR A 21 13.19 22.53 25.03
CA THR A 21 13.80 22.19 23.74
C THR A 21 13.26 20.86 23.23
N GLU A 22 13.20 19.83 24.08
CA GLU A 22 12.66 18.52 23.69
C GLU A 22 11.19 18.57 23.27
N LEU A 23 10.39 19.41 23.93
CA LEU A 23 8.99 19.60 23.58
C LEU A 23 8.83 20.28 22.21
N ASN A 24 9.62 21.33 21.95
CA ASN A 24 9.62 22.03 20.65
C ASN A 24 10.03 21.07 19.51
N GLU A 25 11.08 20.28 19.72
CA GLU A 25 11.54 19.27 18.76
C GLU A 25 10.47 18.22 18.49
N LEU A 26 9.85 17.66 19.53
CA LEU A 26 8.80 16.67 19.37
C LEU A 26 7.60 17.23 18.61
N ALA A 27 7.18 18.46 18.91
CA ALA A 27 6.07 19.11 18.20
C ALA A 27 6.38 19.28 16.71
N ARG A 28 7.57 19.78 16.37
CA ARG A 28 8.05 19.91 14.99
C ARG A 28 8.07 18.56 14.29
N ASP A 29 8.61 17.53 14.92
CA ASP A 29 8.80 16.22 14.28
C ASP A 29 7.45 15.51 14.05
N ILE A 30 6.48 15.67 14.97
CA ILE A 30 5.10 15.22 14.75
C ILE A 30 4.48 15.89 13.52
N GLU A 31 4.60 17.21 13.38
CA GLU A 31 4.05 17.95 12.23
C GLU A 31 4.65 17.47 10.90
N ARG A 32 5.93 17.12 10.90
CA ARG A 32 6.62 16.61 9.70
C ARG A 32 6.15 15.22 9.29
N VAL A 33 5.93 14.31 10.24
CA VAL A 33 5.35 12.98 9.95
C VAL A 33 3.89 13.10 9.50
N GLU A 34 3.09 13.94 10.16
CA GLU A 34 1.71 14.23 9.75
C GLU A 34 1.65 14.84 8.34
N SER A 35 2.64 15.64 7.95
CA SER A 35 2.72 16.28 6.63
C SER A 35 2.83 15.27 5.48
N VAL A 36 3.64 14.21 5.64
CA VAL A 36 3.73 13.12 4.65
C VAL A 36 2.35 12.48 4.42
N ARG A 37 1.61 12.22 5.50
CA ARG A 37 0.26 11.63 5.43
C ARG A 37 -0.77 12.59 4.84
N ALA A 38 -0.67 13.88 5.17
CA ALA A 38 -1.53 14.92 4.60
C ALA A 38 -1.36 15.01 3.08
N VAL A 39 -0.12 14.99 2.58
CA VAL A 39 0.20 14.93 1.15
C VAL A 39 -0.42 13.70 0.49
N LYS A 40 -0.27 12.52 1.12
CA LYS A 40 -0.89 11.29 0.59
C LYS A 40 -2.41 11.40 0.52
N ASN A 41 -3.03 11.93 1.57
CA ASN A 41 -4.47 12.06 1.66
C ASN A 41 -5.02 13.09 0.66
N LEU A 42 -4.30 14.19 0.36
CA LEU A 42 -4.69 15.12 -0.70
C LEU A 42 -4.82 14.43 -2.06
N GLN A 43 -3.84 13.59 -2.42
CA GLN A 43 -3.89 12.85 -3.68
C GLN A 43 -5.04 11.84 -3.70
N ARG A 44 -5.23 11.08 -2.61
CA ARG A 44 -6.34 10.12 -2.48
C ARG A 44 -7.70 10.81 -2.60
N THR A 45 -7.88 11.97 -1.96
CA THR A 45 -9.10 12.77 -2.05
C THR A 45 -9.30 13.33 -3.46
N PHE A 46 -8.25 13.82 -4.13
CA PHE A 46 -8.32 14.25 -5.53
C PHE A 46 -8.87 13.13 -6.43
N SER A 47 -8.31 11.93 -6.33
CA SER A 47 -8.77 10.76 -7.10
C SER A 47 -10.21 10.37 -6.77
N GLN A 48 -10.59 10.33 -5.49
CA GLN A 48 -11.94 9.93 -5.08
C GLN A 48 -13.03 10.94 -5.48
N LEU A 49 -12.72 12.25 -5.49
CA LEU A 49 -13.65 13.29 -5.93
C LEU A 49 -13.94 13.20 -7.43
N GLY A 50 -12.94 12.79 -8.23
CA GLY A 50 -13.06 12.64 -9.68
C GLY A 50 -14.15 11.67 -10.10
N GLY A 51 -14.26 10.53 -9.40
CA GLY A 51 -15.29 9.52 -9.71
C GLY A 51 -16.74 9.91 -9.47
N PHE A 52 -16.98 11.12 -8.96
CA PHE A 52 -18.32 11.67 -8.74
C PHE A 52 -18.46 13.08 -9.36
N GLY A 53 -17.57 13.42 -10.29
CA GLY A 53 -17.48 14.70 -10.98
C GLY A 53 -17.49 15.94 -10.08
N LYS A 54 -16.83 15.84 -8.92
CA LYS A 54 -16.67 16.94 -7.95
C LYS A 54 -15.54 17.89 -8.35
N TRP A 55 -15.60 18.42 -9.56
CA TRP A 55 -14.51 19.17 -10.19
C TRP A 55 -14.12 20.45 -9.43
N ALA A 56 -15.11 21.18 -8.90
CA ALA A 56 -14.87 22.36 -8.07
C ALA A 56 -14.14 22.00 -6.77
N ASP A 57 -14.52 20.89 -6.13
CA ASP A 57 -13.89 20.41 -4.90
C ASP A 57 -12.46 19.92 -5.19
N MET A 58 -12.22 19.26 -6.33
CA MET A 58 -10.88 18.88 -6.79
C MET A 58 -10.00 20.12 -6.99
N ALA A 59 -10.52 21.13 -7.69
CA ALA A 59 -9.81 22.39 -7.90
C ALA A 59 -9.50 23.12 -6.59
N ALA A 60 -10.36 23.02 -5.58
CA ALA A 60 -10.14 23.59 -4.26
C ALA A 60 -8.99 22.92 -3.46
N LEU A 61 -8.51 21.75 -3.88
CA LEU A 61 -7.31 21.11 -3.29
C LEU A 61 -6.00 21.76 -3.74
N PHE A 62 -6.05 22.59 -4.78
CA PHE A 62 -4.87 23.27 -5.32
C PHE A 62 -4.59 24.58 -4.58
N SER A 63 -3.32 25.01 -4.60
CA SER A 63 -2.96 26.36 -4.20
C SER A 63 -3.38 27.38 -5.29
N ASN A 64 -3.49 28.66 -4.94
CA ASN A 64 -4.01 29.69 -5.85
C ASN A 64 -3.21 29.81 -7.16
N ASN A 65 -1.90 29.55 -7.12
CA ASN A 65 -1.00 29.65 -8.25
C ASN A 65 -0.56 28.28 -8.78
N ALA A 66 -1.31 27.22 -8.44
CA ALA A 66 -0.93 25.88 -8.84
C ALA A 66 -1.05 25.65 -10.35
N THR A 67 -0.34 24.64 -10.84
CA THR A 67 -0.38 24.23 -12.23
C THR A 67 -0.82 22.77 -12.33
N LEU A 68 -1.67 22.48 -13.32
CA LEU A 68 -1.89 21.12 -13.81
C LEU A 68 -1.22 21.01 -15.18
N ARG A 69 -0.33 20.03 -15.33
CA ARG A 69 0.29 19.62 -16.59
C ARG A 69 -0.13 18.19 -16.90
N TRP A 70 -0.74 17.99 -18.06
CA TRP A 70 -1.26 16.69 -18.48
C TRP A 70 -0.91 16.45 -19.94
N GLY A 71 0.17 15.69 -20.18
CA GLY A 71 0.77 15.63 -21.51
C GLY A 71 1.19 17.02 -21.99
N ASN A 72 0.65 17.46 -23.13
CA ASN A 72 0.95 18.78 -23.72
C ASN A 72 0.02 19.91 -23.23
N GLU A 73 -0.98 19.58 -22.39
CA GLU A 73 -1.92 20.56 -21.87
C GLU A 73 -1.44 21.16 -20.55
N THR A 74 -1.76 22.43 -20.32
CA THR A 74 -1.45 23.12 -19.07
C THR A 74 -2.62 24.00 -18.65
N ALA A 75 -2.99 23.93 -17.37
CA ALA A 75 -3.97 24.80 -16.74
C ALA A 75 -3.35 25.44 -15.48
N ASN A 76 -3.55 26.75 -15.31
CA ASN A 76 -2.97 27.52 -14.20
C ASN A 76 -4.07 28.13 -13.33
N GLY A 77 -3.98 27.87 -12.03
CA GLY A 77 -4.94 28.32 -11.03
C GLY A 77 -6.21 27.46 -10.96
N PRO A 78 -6.90 27.42 -9.81
CA PRO A 78 -8.03 26.53 -9.56
C PRO A 78 -9.15 26.61 -10.62
N ALA A 79 -9.52 27.80 -11.08
CA ALA A 79 -10.60 27.97 -12.07
C ALA A 79 -10.27 27.34 -13.44
N ALA A 80 -9.03 27.50 -13.92
CA ALA A 80 -8.60 26.87 -15.17
C ALA A 80 -8.48 25.35 -15.02
N ILE A 81 -8.01 24.89 -13.86
CA ILE A 81 -7.90 23.47 -13.53
C ILE A 81 -9.29 22.82 -13.48
N GLU A 82 -10.28 23.46 -12.85
CA GLU A 82 -11.66 22.97 -12.86
C GLU A 82 -12.22 22.85 -14.29
N SER A 83 -12.02 23.89 -15.11
CA SER A 83 -12.45 23.89 -16.50
C SER A 83 -11.80 22.75 -17.30
N TRP A 84 -10.50 22.53 -17.09
CA TRP A 84 -9.77 21.43 -17.71
C TRP A 84 -10.32 20.07 -17.29
N LEU A 85 -10.52 19.84 -15.98
CA LEU A 85 -11.06 18.58 -15.44
C LEU A 85 -12.44 18.24 -16.05
N ARG A 86 -13.35 19.22 -16.09
CA ARG A 86 -14.67 19.09 -16.72
C ARG A 86 -14.57 18.72 -18.20
N LYS A 87 -13.69 19.42 -18.93
CA LYS A 87 -13.50 19.22 -20.36
C LYS A 87 -12.94 17.83 -20.66
N ASP A 88 -11.94 17.39 -19.91
CA ASP A 88 -11.30 16.09 -20.15
C ASP A 88 -12.22 14.92 -19.76
N ALA A 89 -13.03 15.05 -18.70
CA ALA A 89 -14.01 14.03 -18.33
C ALA A 89 -15.13 13.90 -19.38
N GLY A 90 -15.63 15.03 -19.91
CA GLY A 90 -16.74 15.03 -20.87
C GLY A 90 -17.99 14.34 -20.29
N LYS A 91 -18.48 13.30 -20.97
CA LYS A 91 -19.61 12.48 -20.48
C LYS A 91 -19.19 11.30 -19.60
N MET A 92 -17.88 11.03 -19.49
CA MET A 92 -17.33 9.95 -18.68
C MET A 92 -16.99 10.47 -17.28
N ASP A 93 -18.00 10.90 -16.54
CA ASP A 93 -17.85 11.75 -15.35
C ASP A 93 -18.32 11.11 -14.04
N GLY A 94 -18.85 9.88 -14.10
CA GLY A 94 -19.44 9.19 -12.95
C GLY A 94 -20.73 9.83 -12.42
N ILE A 95 -21.31 10.80 -13.12
CA ILE A 95 -22.56 11.50 -12.74
C ILE A 95 -23.73 11.02 -13.59
N HIS A 96 -23.52 10.89 -14.91
CA HIS A 96 -24.56 10.42 -15.81
C HIS A 96 -24.89 8.94 -15.56
N PRO A 97 -26.14 8.50 -15.78
CA PRO A 97 -26.49 7.09 -15.66
C PRO A 97 -25.57 6.20 -16.50
N GLY A 98 -24.89 5.25 -15.87
CA GLY A 98 -23.96 4.33 -16.53
C GLY A 98 -22.59 4.92 -16.87
N SER A 99 -22.32 6.21 -16.59
CA SER A 99 -20.99 6.76 -16.76
C SER A 99 -20.05 6.37 -15.61
N LEU A 100 -18.75 6.33 -15.90
CA LEU A 100 -17.70 5.93 -14.97
C LEU A 100 -16.50 6.86 -15.11
N ASP A 101 -15.91 7.24 -13.98
CA ASP A 101 -14.60 7.91 -13.94
C ASP A 101 -13.78 7.43 -12.72
N THR A 102 -13.31 6.19 -12.74
CA THR A 102 -12.51 5.68 -11.63
C THR A 102 -11.05 6.07 -11.82
N VAL A 103 -10.59 7.06 -11.04
CA VAL A 103 -9.19 7.50 -11.00
C VAL A 103 -8.45 6.76 -9.88
N VAL A 104 -7.36 6.08 -10.23
CA VAL A 104 -6.43 5.45 -9.30
C VAL A 104 -5.09 6.17 -9.39
N ALA A 105 -4.64 6.70 -8.25
CA ALA A 105 -3.28 7.19 -8.05
C ALA A 105 -2.73 6.50 -6.81
N GLU A 106 -1.82 5.55 -7.02
CA GLU A 106 -1.34 4.65 -5.96
C GLU A 106 0.19 4.52 -5.98
N ASN A 107 0.72 3.70 -5.09
CA ASN A 107 2.15 3.51 -4.84
C ASN A 107 2.85 4.84 -4.47
N PRO A 108 2.36 5.55 -3.44
CA PRO A 108 2.97 6.80 -3.00
C PRO A 108 4.45 6.62 -2.70
N LEU A 109 5.28 7.41 -3.36
CA LEU A 109 6.62 7.69 -2.88
C LEU A 109 6.71 9.19 -2.62
N VAL A 110 6.79 9.56 -1.34
CA VAL A 110 6.70 10.95 -0.88
C VAL A 110 7.99 11.35 -0.18
N ASN A 111 8.55 12.49 -0.56
CA ASN A 111 9.67 13.12 0.13
C ASN A 111 9.28 14.53 0.57
N LEU A 112 9.34 14.76 1.89
CA LEU A 112 9.18 16.09 2.48
C LEU A 112 10.47 16.89 2.30
N ALA A 113 10.37 18.19 2.00
CA ALA A 113 11.52 19.07 1.99
C ALA A 113 12.11 19.25 3.40
N VAL A 114 13.40 19.60 3.47
CA VAL A 114 14.10 19.81 4.74
C VAL A 114 13.43 20.87 5.62
N ASP A 115 12.84 21.91 5.04
CA ASP A 115 12.10 22.96 5.74
C ASP A 115 10.71 22.54 6.23
N GLY A 116 10.20 21.39 5.78
CA GLY A 116 8.88 20.89 6.11
C GLY A 116 7.72 21.65 5.46
N ARG A 117 7.98 22.52 4.49
CA ARG A 117 6.97 23.42 3.88
C ARG A 117 6.57 23.04 2.45
N SER A 118 7.31 22.14 1.83
CA SER A 118 6.97 21.56 0.53
C SER A 118 7.23 20.07 0.51
N ALA A 119 6.61 19.37 -0.43
CA ALA A 119 6.84 17.94 -0.65
C ALA A 119 6.77 17.62 -2.13
N LYS A 120 7.46 16.56 -2.54
CA LYS A 120 7.33 15.95 -3.86
C LYS A 120 6.79 14.53 -3.69
N ALA A 121 6.00 14.09 -4.67
CA ALA A 121 5.50 12.74 -4.67
C ALA A 121 5.38 12.14 -6.07
N ARG A 122 5.73 10.85 -6.16
CA ARG A 122 5.53 10.02 -7.35
C ARG A 122 4.36 9.08 -7.11
N TRP A 123 3.53 8.90 -8.14
CA TRP A 123 2.40 7.98 -8.11
C TRP A 123 2.28 7.22 -9.42
N ASN A 124 1.90 5.96 -9.35
CA ASN A 124 1.40 5.26 -10.51
C ASN A 124 -0.07 5.63 -10.74
N GLY A 125 -0.42 5.91 -11.99
CA GLY A 125 -1.75 6.31 -12.42
C GLY A 125 -2.43 5.28 -13.31
N LEU A 126 -3.71 5.04 -13.05
CA LEU A 126 -4.61 4.25 -13.90
C LEU A 126 -6.02 4.83 -13.77
N ARG A 127 -6.70 5.03 -14.89
CA ARG A 127 -8.02 5.64 -14.96
C ARG A 127 -8.92 4.85 -15.88
N PHE A 128 -10.10 4.47 -15.38
CA PHE A 128 -11.12 3.74 -16.11
C PHE A 128 -12.33 4.65 -16.33
N MET A 129 -12.65 4.89 -17.59
CA MET A 129 -13.69 5.84 -17.99
C MET A 129 -14.71 5.20 -18.91
N GLY A 130 -15.97 5.58 -18.78
CA GLY A 130 -17.07 5.16 -19.66
C GLY A 130 -18.19 6.18 -19.68
N ASP A 131 -18.87 6.36 -20.81
CA ASP A 131 -19.92 7.38 -20.98
C ASP A 131 -21.35 6.84 -20.83
N GLY A 132 -21.52 5.53 -20.60
CA GLY A 132 -22.81 4.85 -20.58
C GLY A 132 -23.43 4.65 -21.97
N LEU A 133 -22.73 5.02 -23.04
CA LEU A 133 -23.17 5.00 -24.44
C LEU A 133 -22.17 4.25 -25.34
N ASN A 134 -21.49 3.24 -24.77
CA ASN A 134 -20.44 2.40 -25.36
C ASN A 134 -19.06 3.07 -25.53
N GLY A 135 -18.93 4.36 -25.25
CA GLY A 135 -17.64 5.04 -25.21
C GLY A 135 -16.86 4.62 -23.97
N THR A 136 -15.59 4.25 -24.17
CA THR A 136 -14.67 3.90 -23.08
C THR A 136 -13.29 4.50 -23.29
N ARG A 137 -12.61 4.82 -22.19
CA ARG A 137 -11.22 5.26 -22.20
C ARG A 137 -10.50 4.70 -20.98
N ILE A 138 -9.41 4.02 -21.22
CA ILE A 138 -8.44 3.56 -20.23
C ILE A 138 -7.20 4.39 -20.43
N GLN A 139 -6.65 4.96 -19.36
CA GLN A 139 -5.43 5.73 -19.38
C GLN A 139 -4.57 5.35 -18.18
N GLY A 140 -3.25 5.35 -18.35
CA GLY A 140 -2.34 5.25 -17.23
C GLY A 140 -0.98 5.86 -17.52
N GLY A 141 -0.22 6.06 -16.44
CA GLY A 141 0.94 6.94 -16.47
C GLY A 141 1.57 7.12 -15.11
N ILE A 142 2.45 8.10 -15.01
CA ILE A 142 3.15 8.48 -13.78
C ILE A 142 2.83 9.92 -13.44
N TYR A 143 2.53 10.17 -12.18
CA TYR A 143 2.47 11.51 -11.61
C TYR A 143 3.81 11.86 -10.96
N GLU A 144 4.32 13.06 -11.21
CA GLU A 144 5.43 13.69 -10.47
C GLU A 144 4.93 15.02 -9.90
N ASN A 145 4.29 14.94 -8.75
CA ASN A 145 3.53 16.03 -8.17
C ASN A 145 4.34 16.82 -7.15
N GLU A 146 3.97 18.09 -6.98
CA GLU A 146 4.51 18.96 -5.93
C GLU A 146 3.37 19.49 -5.05
N TYR A 147 3.70 19.69 -3.77
CA TYR A 147 2.77 20.11 -2.74
C TYR A 147 3.41 21.23 -1.91
N ALA A 148 2.58 22.12 -1.40
CA ALA A 148 3.01 23.23 -0.55
C ALA A 148 2.11 23.35 0.68
N LEU A 149 2.72 23.60 1.83
CA LEU A 149 2.02 23.97 3.05
C LEU A 149 1.61 25.44 2.99
N THR A 150 0.31 25.73 3.09
CA THR A 150 -0.24 27.09 3.16
C THR A 150 -0.86 27.34 4.53
N PRO A 151 -1.26 28.59 4.86
CA PRO A 151 -2.02 28.86 6.08
C PRO A 151 -3.34 28.09 6.19
N GLN A 152 -3.86 27.56 5.08
CA GLN A 152 -5.07 26.74 5.02
C GLN A 152 -4.77 25.22 5.05
N GLY A 153 -3.52 24.83 5.30
CA GLY A 153 -3.05 23.45 5.26
C GLY A 153 -2.31 23.10 3.98
N TRP A 154 -2.00 21.82 3.80
CA TRP A 154 -1.34 21.33 2.59
C TRP A 154 -2.25 21.53 1.36
N LYS A 155 -1.63 21.93 0.24
CA LYS A 155 -2.27 22.09 -1.07
C LYS A 155 -1.41 21.49 -2.17
N ILE A 156 -2.05 21.07 -3.25
CA ILE A 156 -1.36 20.65 -4.48
C ILE A 156 -0.85 21.91 -5.19
N SER A 157 0.46 21.99 -5.43
CA SER A 157 1.07 23.10 -6.19
C SER A 157 1.33 22.72 -7.65
N LEU A 158 1.60 21.44 -7.92
CA LEU A 158 1.77 20.91 -9.27
C LEU A 158 1.18 19.52 -9.37
N ILE A 159 0.31 19.30 -10.35
CA ILE A 159 0.14 17.96 -10.95
C ILE A 159 0.96 17.92 -12.24
N HIS A 160 1.86 16.95 -12.36
CA HIS A 160 2.57 16.68 -13.61
C HIS A 160 2.36 15.23 -14.00
N TYR A 161 1.42 15.01 -14.91
CA TYR A 161 1.07 13.68 -15.38
C TYR A 161 1.74 13.35 -16.71
N TYR A 162 2.55 12.29 -16.68
CA TYR A 162 3.19 11.70 -17.84
C TYR A 162 2.36 10.51 -18.31
N ALA A 163 1.60 10.71 -19.40
CA ALA A 163 0.84 9.64 -20.01
C ALA A 163 1.78 8.56 -20.57
N MET A 164 1.55 7.30 -20.19
CA MET A 164 2.34 6.16 -20.67
C MET A 164 1.51 5.25 -21.56
N TYR A 165 0.23 5.07 -21.27
CA TYR A 165 -0.62 4.20 -22.07
C TYR A 165 -2.06 4.65 -22.08
N ALA A 166 -2.75 4.39 -23.19
CA ALA A 166 -4.14 4.71 -23.37
C ALA A 166 -4.82 3.80 -24.40
N GLY A 167 -6.14 3.68 -24.30
CA GLY A 167 -6.97 3.06 -25.33
C GLY A 167 -8.40 2.80 -24.86
N PRO A 168 -9.29 2.40 -25.77
CA PRO A 168 -10.64 1.99 -25.42
C PRO A 168 -10.67 0.59 -24.77
N TYR A 169 -11.83 0.19 -24.27
CA TYR A 169 -12.07 -1.18 -23.82
C TYR A 169 -11.91 -2.18 -24.97
N VAL A 170 -12.64 -2.00 -26.07
CA VAL A 170 -12.50 -2.91 -27.22
C VAL A 170 -11.12 -2.74 -27.85
N GLY A 171 -10.31 -3.80 -27.83
CA GLY A 171 -8.94 -3.79 -28.35
C GLY A 171 -7.87 -3.29 -27.36
N GLY A 172 -8.27 -2.81 -26.18
CA GLY A 172 -7.42 -2.49 -25.03
C GLY A 172 -6.51 -1.26 -25.21
N TRP A 173 -5.70 -0.99 -24.18
CA TRP A 173 -4.72 0.10 -24.21
C TRP A 173 -3.36 -0.34 -24.77
N ARG A 174 -2.61 0.64 -25.27
CA ARG A 174 -1.23 0.52 -25.77
C ARG A 174 -0.42 1.72 -25.32
N ASN A 175 0.87 1.74 -25.65
CA ASN A 175 1.73 2.88 -25.43
C ASN A 175 1.10 4.17 -26.00
N VAL A 176 1.28 5.28 -25.28
CA VAL A 176 1.10 6.61 -25.88
C VAL A 176 2.37 6.93 -26.68
N GLY A 177 2.25 6.87 -28.00
CA GLY A 177 3.39 7.01 -28.92
C GLY A 177 4.17 5.70 -29.16
N ASP A 178 5.25 5.78 -29.92
CA ASP A 178 6.01 4.60 -30.39
C ASP A 178 6.91 3.96 -29.30
N GLY A 179 7.07 4.62 -28.16
CA GLY A 179 7.83 4.10 -27.02
C GLY A 179 7.74 5.00 -25.80
N ILE A 180 7.98 4.42 -24.63
CA ILE A 180 7.79 5.09 -23.34
C ILE A 180 9.13 5.52 -22.76
N PRO A 181 9.32 6.82 -22.47
CA PRO A 181 10.55 7.30 -21.85
C PRO A 181 10.63 6.88 -20.38
N ILE A 182 11.84 6.94 -19.82
CA ILE A 182 12.02 6.94 -18.37
C ILE A 182 11.61 8.32 -17.84
N ILE A 183 10.69 8.34 -16.88
CA ILE A 183 10.25 9.59 -16.25
C ILE A 183 11.25 9.94 -15.14
N PRO A 184 11.86 11.13 -15.16
CA PRO A 184 12.84 11.54 -14.16
C PRO A 184 12.31 11.35 -12.74
N TYR A 185 13.20 10.91 -11.87
CA TYR A 185 12.92 10.71 -10.45
C TYR A 185 13.20 11.99 -9.68
N HIS A 186 12.34 12.36 -8.74
CA HIS A 186 12.62 13.43 -7.78
C HIS A 186 13.49 12.97 -6.59
N PHE A 187 13.90 11.70 -6.58
CA PHE A 187 14.60 11.05 -5.49
C PHE A 187 15.75 10.16 -6.00
N THR A 188 16.71 9.94 -5.11
CA THR A 188 17.78 8.95 -5.18
C THR A 188 17.44 7.75 -4.28
N PRO A 189 18.10 6.58 -4.44
CA PRO A 189 17.92 5.43 -3.53
C PRO A 189 18.18 5.73 -2.04
N ASP A 190 18.90 6.80 -1.73
CA ASP A 190 19.12 7.20 -0.34
C ASP A 190 17.97 8.04 0.21
N GLU A 191 17.31 8.83 -0.64
CA GLU A 191 16.18 9.67 -0.26
C GLU A 191 14.89 8.86 -0.11
N THR A 192 14.75 7.71 -0.80
CA THR A 192 13.57 6.84 -0.66
C THR A 192 13.37 6.37 0.77
N GLY A 193 14.46 6.01 1.45
CA GLY A 193 14.46 5.53 2.83
C GLY A 193 14.35 6.64 3.88
N ILE A 194 14.21 7.91 3.44
CA ILE A 194 14.10 9.09 4.31
C ILE A 194 12.92 9.97 3.83
N PRO A 195 11.66 9.52 3.97
CA PRO A 195 10.49 10.32 3.59
C PRO A 195 10.42 11.66 4.34
N VAL A 196 10.90 11.68 5.58
CA VAL A 196 11.05 12.88 6.42
C VAL A 196 12.54 13.09 6.68
N PRO A 197 13.22 14.01 5.97
CA PRO A 197 14.64 14.28 6.20
C PRO A 197 14.87 14.91 7.57
N PRO A 198 16.09 14.79 8.14
CA PRO A 198 16.46 15.52 9.35
C PRO A 198 16.13 17.01 9.22
N ALA A 199 15.47 17.56 10.22
CA ALA A 199 15.11 18.96 10.24
C ALA A 199 16.37 19.85 10.35
N VAL A 200 16.33 21.03 9.73
CA VAL A 200 17.40 22.03 9.80
C VAL A 200 16.95 23.20 10.66
N GLY A 201 17.85 23.69 11.53
CA GLY A 201 17.59 24.83 12.42
C GLY A 201 16.92 24.45 13.75
N GLU A 202 16.80 25.44 14.63
CA GLU A 202 16.14 25.28 15.93
C GLU A 202 14.64 25.00 15.74
N ALA A 203 14.09 24.11 16.56
CA ALA A 203 12.66 23.82 16.54
C ALA A 203 11.87 25.07 17.01
N PRO A 204 10.82 25.48 16.29
CA PRO A 204 9.99 26.61 16.71
C PRO A 204 9.37 26.39 18.09
N THR A 205 9.18 27.46 18.85
CA THR A 205 8.46 27.41 20.13
C THR A 205 7.04 26.91 19.92
N THR A 206 6.66 25.84 20.63
CA THR A 206 5.31 25.30 20.60
C THR A 206 4.48 25.76 21.81
N ASN A 207 3.19 25.97 21.58
CA ASN A 207 2.19 26.14 22.63
C ASN A 207 1.45 24.83 22.96
N ALA A 208 1.79 23.73 22.28
CA ALA A 208 1.16 22.44 22.48
C ALA A 208 1.57 21.85 23.84
N SER A 209 0.62 21.21 24.51
CA SER A 209 0.93 20.43 25.72
C SER A 209 1.50 19.06 25.35
N VAL A 210 2.27 18.45 26.25
CA VAL A 210 2.71 17.04 26.12
C VAL A 210 1.53 16.12 25.83
N GLN A 211 0.40 16.29 26.52
CA GLN A 211 -0.80 15.47 26.34
C GLN A 211 -1.40 15.60 24.94
N GLU A 212 -1.34 16.80 24.34
CA GLU A 212 -1.78 17.04 22.98
C GLU A 212 -0.90 16.32 21.97
N LEU A 213 0.43 16.41 22.14
CA LEU A 213 1.40 15.71 21.29
C LEU A 213 1.28 14.19 21.42
N GLU A 214 1.12 13.67 22.62
CA GLU A 214 0.85 12.23 22.84
C GLU A 214 -0.43 11.79 22.11
N ASN A 215 -1.50 12.58 22.18
CA ASN A 215 -2.75 12.27 21.49
C ASN A 215 -2.61 12.31 19.96
N ARG A 216 -1.75 13.17 19.42
CA ARG A 216 -1.44 13.21 17.98
C ARG A 216 -0.69 11.95 17.55
N ILE A 217 0.37 11.57 18.27
CA ILE A 217 1.13 10.34 18.02
C ILE A 217 0.22 9.12 18.09
N ALA A 218 -0.57 9.00 19.16
CA ALA A 218 -1.44 7.85 19.36
C ALA A 218 -2.54 7.74 18.29
N ARG A 219 -2.96 8.85 17.69
CA ARG A 219 -3.90 8.85 16.56
C ARG A 219 -3.24 8.33 15.29
N MET A 220 -1.99 8.73 15.01
CA MET A 220 -1.24 8.20 13.87
C MET A 220 -0.98 6.70 14.01
N ASN A 221 -0.63 6.23 15.21
CA ASN A 221 -0.48 4.78 15.44
C ASN A 221 -1.81 4.03 15.24
N ALA A 222 -2.94 4.59 15.71
CA ALA A 222 -4.27 4.00 15.48
C ALA A 222 -4.68 4.03 14.00
N GLU A 223 -4.29 5.06 13.25
CA GLU A 223 -4.50 5.16 11.81
C GLU A 223 -3.79 4.02 11.07
N ASP A 224 -2.57 3.67 11.51
CA ASP A 224 -1.78 2.56 10.96
C ASP A 224 -2.46 1.21 11.24
N GLU A 225 -2.95 1.01 12.47
CA GLU A 225 -3.70 -0.19 12.87
C GLU A 225 -4.98 -0.37 12.01
N VAL A 226 -5.77 0.70 11.85
CA VAL A 226 -7.02 0.65 11.08
C VAL A 226 -6.75 0.45 9.59
N ARG A 227 -5.71 1.09 9.03
CA ARG A 227 -5.32 0.89 7.63
C ARG A 227 -4.89 -0.55 7.37
N ASN A 228 -4.04 -1.10 8.24
CA ASN A 228 -3.63 -2.49 8.15
C ASN A 228 -4.83 -3.44 8.24
N LEU A 229 -5.78 -3.19 9.14
CA LEU A 229 -7.00 -4.00 9.25
C LEU A 229 -7.85 -3.96 7.96
N GLN A 230 -8.04 -2.78 7.37
CA GLN A 230 -8.75 -2.62 6.11
C GLN A 230 -8.06 -3.38 4.96
N HIS A 231 -6.74 -3.24 4.86
CA HIS A 231 -5.95 -3.95 3.85
C HIS A 231 -5.95 -5.47 4.08
N ALA A 232 -5.83 -5.94 5.33
CA ALA A 232 -5.89 -7.35 5.69
C ALA A 232 -7.22 -7.99 5.30
N TYR A 233 -8.34 -7.30 5.56
CA TYR A 233 -9.67 -7.73 5.12
C TYR A 233 -9.70 -8.04 3.61
N GLY A 234 -9.14 -7.16 2.76
CA GLY A 234 -9.09 -7.41 1.33
C GLY A 234 -8.32 -8.69 0.97
N TYR A 235 -7.19 -8.96 1.63
CA TYR A 235 -6.43 -10.20 1.38
C TYR A 235 -7.19 -11.47 1.79
N TYR A 236 -7.92 -11.43 2.92
CA TYR A 236 -8.71 -12.57 3.37
C TYR A 236 -9.91 -12.81 2.47
N VAL A 237 -10.54 -11.73 1.97
CA VAL A 237 -11.63 -11.83 0.99
C VAL A 237 -11.17 -12.48 -0.30
N ASP A 238 -10.05 -12.03 -0.85
CA ASP A 238 -9.50 -12.60 -2.08
C ASP A 238 -9.25 -14.09 -2.01
N ARG A 239 -8.83 -14.57 -0.83
CA ARG A 239 -8.54 -15.98 -0.57
C ARG A 239 -9.74 -16.78 -0.12
N ARG A 240 -10.90 -16.14 0.02
CA ARG A 240 -12.12 -16.72 0.60
C ARG A 240 -11.88 -17.31 1.97
N MET A 241 -11.06 -16.65 2.79
CA MET A 241 -10.74 -17.06 4.17
C MET A 241 -11.87 -16.58 5.10
N TRP A 242 -13.07 -17.14 4.93
CA TRP A 242 -14.29 -16.60 5.52
C TRP A 242 -14.29 -16.62 7.04
N ASN A 243 -13.70 -17.63 7.69
CA ASN A 243 -13.53 -17.61 9.14
C ASN A 243 -12.65 -16.44 9.58
N ASP A 244 -11.48 -16.25 8.94
CA ASP A 244 -10.59 -15.13 9.25
C ASP A 244 -11.25 -13.77 8.96
N VAL A 245 -12.07 -13.67 7.92
CA VAL A 245 -12.87 -12.45 7.66
C VAL A 245 -13.84 -12.18 8.80
N VAL A 246 -14.60 -13.17 9.26
CA VAL A 246 -15.58 -13.02 10.34
C VAL A 246 -14.91 -12.54 11.64
N ASP A 247 -13.69 -13.02 11.93
CA ASP A 247 -12.94 -12.62 13.13
C ASP A 247 -12.57 -11.12 13.17
N LEU A 248 -12.50 -10.46 12.01
CA LEU A 248 -12.22 -9.03 11.90
C LEU A 248 -13.41 -8.16 12.34
N PHE A 249 -14.60 -8.72 12.52
CA PHE A 249 -15.82 -7.97 12.84
C PHE A 249 -16.14 -7.98 14.34
N ALA A 250 -16.79 -6.90 14.80
CA ALA A 250 -17.44 -6.85 16.10
C ALA A 250 -18.66 -7.77 16.12
N THR A 251 -19.04 -8.25 17.31
CA THR A 251 -20.16 -9.21 17.46
C THR A 251 -21.49 -8.68 16.94
N ASP A 252 -21.70 -7.37 17.06
CA ASP A 252 -22.89 -6.64 16.63
C ASP A 252 -22.64 -5.82 15.34
N ALA A 253 -21.72 -6.28 14.49
CA ALA A 253 -21.40 -5.61 13.23
C ALA A 253 -22.46 -5.84 12.14
N SER A 254 -22.37 -5.06 11.07
CA SER A 254 -23.24 -5.19 9.90
C SER A 254 -22.50 -5.03 8.58
N ILE A 255 -23.02 -5.64 7.52
CA ILE A 255 -22.59 -5.43 6.14
C ILE A 255 -23.76 -4.88 5.33
N SER A 256 -23.53 -3.78 4.62
CA SER A 256 -24.51 -3.20 3.69
C SER A 256 -23.92 -3.16 2.28
N ILE A 257 -24.66 -3.70 1.31
CA ILE A 257 -24.29 -3.70 -0.11
C ILE A 257 -25.39 -2.98 -0.88
N GLY A 258 -25.04 -1.82 -1.44
CA GLY A 258 -26.03 -0.91 -2.00
C GLY A 258 -27.06 -0.44 -0.97
N LYS A 259 -28.27 -0.09 -1.42
CA LYS A 259 -29.36 0.40 -0.55
C LYS A 259 -30.30 -0.70 -0.03
N THR A 260 -30.20 -1.92 -0.54
CA THR A 260 -31.26 -2.92 -0.40
C THR A 260 -30.85 -4.15 0.38
N THR A 261 -29.56 -4.40 0.55
CA THR A 261 -29.07 -5.63 1.18
C THR A 261 -28.27 -5.30 2.43
N THR A 262 -28.73 -5.82 3.57
CA THR A 262 -28.03 -5.67 4.86
C THR A 262 -27.98 -7.02 5.57
N PHE A 263 -26.80 -7.36 6.09
CA PHE A 263 -26.54 -8.51 6.93
C PHE A 263 -26.11 -8.05 8.32
N SER A 264 -26.55 -8.76 9.37
CA SER A 264 -26.34 -8.34 10.75
C SER A 264 -25.70 -9.44 11.59
N GLY A 265 -24.81 -9.04 12.51
CA GLY A 265 -24.04 -9.94 13.36
C GLY A 265 -23.02 -10.78 12.59
N LEU A 266 -22.23 -11.56 13.33
CA LEU A 266 -21.20 -12.42 12.74
C LEU A 266 -21.76 -13.48 11.77
N GLY A 267 -22.95 -14.03 12.06
CA GLY A 267 -23.64 -14.95 11.15
C GLY A 267 -24.02 -14.28 9.82
N GLY A 268 -24.50 -13.03 9.88
CA GLY A 268 -24.77 -12.25 8.67
C GLY A 268 -23.51 -11.87 7.90
N VAL A 269 -22.40 -11.58 8.59
CA VAL A 269 -21.09 -11.39 7.94
C VAL A 269 -20.71 -12.64 7.15
N ARG A 270 -20.82 -13.82 7.75
CA ARG A 270 -20.56 -15.10 7.07
C ARG A 270 -21.45 -15.28 5.85
N GLU A 271 -22.75 -15.07 5.99
CA GLU A 271 -23.73 -15.18 4.89
C GLU A 271 -23.36 -14.23 3.73
N ALA A 272 -22.99 -12.98 4.04
CA ALA A 272 -22.57 -12.02 3.03
C ALA A 272 -21.33 -12.49 2.25
N MET A 273 -20.34 -13.06 2.94
CA MET A 273 -19.11 -13.56 2.32
C MET A 273 -19.37 -14.79 1.44
N GLU A 274 -20.21 -15.73 1.89
CA GLU A 274 -20.51 -16.96 1.13
C GLU A 274 -21.27 -16.72 -0.18
N ARG A 275 -21.82 -15.52 -0.38
CA ARG A 275 -22.34 -15.10 -1.70
C ARG A 275 -21.27 -15.00 -2.77
N MET A 276 -20.00 -14.84 -2.38
CA MET A 276 -18.85 -14.90 -3.29
C MET A 276 -18.39 -16.34 -3.52
N GLY A 277 -19.07 -17.35 -2.96
CA GLY A 277 -18.73 -18.77 -3.09
C GLY A 277 -18.23 -19.39 -1.77
N PRO A 278 -17.97 -20.71 -1.77
CA PRO A 278 -17.55 -21.42 -0.57
C PRO A 278 -16.18 -20.96 -0.07
N GLU A 279 -15.91 -21.20 1.22
CA GLU A 279 -14.63 -20.93 1.86
C GLU A 279 -13.49 -21.71 1.18
N GLY A 280 -12.35 -21.03 1.00
CA GLY A 280 -11.17 -21.54 0.31
C GLY A 280 -11.20 -21.29 -1.21
N LEU A 281 -10.31 -20.43 -1.68
CA LEU A 281 -10.15 -20.18 -3.11
C LEU A 281 -9.57 -21.41 -3.83
N THR A 282 -10.23 -21.87 -4.88
CA THR A 282 -9.80 -23.01 -5.70
C THR A 282 -9.13 -22.56 -7.01
N GLN A 283 -8.28 -23.42 -7.57
CA GLN A 283 -7.61 -23.15 -8.84
C GLN A 283 -8.63 -22.85 -9.96
N GLY A 284 -8.31 -21.84 -10.77
CA GLY A 284 -9.17 -21.38 -11.87
C GLY A 284 -10.19 -20.33 -11.45
N ILE A 285 -10.35 -20.06 -10.15
CA ILE A 285 -11.22 -18.99 -9.66
C ILE A 285 -10.37 -17.76 -9.30
N ASN A 286 -10.76 -16.61 -9.84
CA ASN A 286 -10.24 -15.30 -9.47
C ASN A 286 -11.28 -14.54 -8.64
N ASN A 287 -10.87 -14.02 -7.50
CA ASN A 287 -11.75 -13.34 -6.53
C ASN A 287 -11.07 -12.06 -6.01
N ASP A 288 -10.30 -11.38 -6.83
CA ASP A 288 -9.51 -10.23 -6.37
C ASP A 288 -10.39 -8.99 -6.20
N HIS A 289 -10.47 -8.47 -4.97
CA HIS A 289 -11.11 -7.20 -4.61
C HIS A 289 -10.02 -6.18 -4.24
N ALA A 290 -9.33 -5.64 -5.25
CA ALA A 290 -8.21 -4.73 -5.04
C ALA A 290 -8.68 -3.39 -4.47
N GLN A 291 -8.10 -2.96 -3.35
CA GLN A 291 -8.45 -1.72 -2.66
C GLN A 291 -7.44 -0.60 -2.95
N PHE A 292 -7.95 0.57 -3.27
CA PHE A 292 -7.16 1.75 -3.65
C PHE A 292 -7.58 3.00 -2.89
N GLY A 293 -6.62 3.90 -2.72
CA GLY A 293 -6.80 5.24 -2.20
C GLY A 293 -7.37 5.28 -0.78
N VAL A 294 -7.03 4.32 0.08
CA VAL A 294 -7.65 4.17 1.41
C VAL A 294 -7.36 5.39 2.30
N LEU A 295 -8.39 6.20 2.53
CA LEU A 295 -8.42 7.25 3.54
C LEU A 295 -8.82 6.66 4.89
N VAL A 296 -8.21 7.12 5.96
CA VAL A 296 -8.49 6.70 7.35
C VAL A 296 -8.71 7.92 8.21
N ASP A 297 -9.81 7.93 8.95
CA ASP A 297 -10.18 8.97 9.90
C ASP A 297 -10.43 8.37 11.29
N VAL A 298 -9.46 8.53 12.19
CA VAL A 298 -9.60 8.13 13.60
C VAL A 298 -10.22 9.27 14.40
N ASP A 299 -11.24 8.94 15.19
CA ASP A 299 -11.94 9.89 16.03
C ASP A 299 -11.08 10.39 17.20
N PRO A 300 -11.38 11.55 17.81
CA PRO A 300 -10.59 12.09 18.92
C PRO A 300 -10.49 11.14 20.13
N SER A 301 -11.50 10.28 20.36
CA SER A 301 -11.47 9.30 21.45
C SER A 301 -10.56 8.10 21.17
N ARG A 302 -10.13 7.91 19.92
CA ARG A 302 -9.37 6.74 19.43
C ARG A 302 -10.08 5.41 19.68
N LYS A 303 -11.42 5.44 19.75
CA LYS A 303 -12.28 4.26 19.91
C LYS A 303 -13.10 3.97 18.67
N LYS A 304 -13.19 4.92 17.75
CA LYS A 304 -13.90 4.78 16.48
C LYS A 304 -13.02 5.27 15.35
N ALA A 305 -13.19 4.65 14.18
CA ALA A 305 -12.56 5.14 12.97
C ALA A 305 -13.48 4.93 11.77
N ILE A 306 -13.20 5.64 10.69
CA ILE A 306 -13.87 5.50 9.40
C ILE A 306 -12.79 5.29 8.34
N THR A 307 -13.01 4.36 7.42
CA THR A 307 -12.22 4.27 6.18
C THR A 307 -13.09 4.60 4.98
N ARG A 308 -12.46 5.12 3.92
CA ARG A 308 -13.11 5.28 2.61
C ARG A 308 -12.10 5.02 1.50
N GLY A 309 -12.49 4.24 0.50
CA GLY A 309 -11.63 3.94 -0.63
C GLY A 309 -12.43 3.46 -1.84
N VAL A 310 -11.69 3.14 -2.89
CA VAL A 310 -12.21 2.52 -4.11
C VAL A 310 -11.84 1.04 -4.07
N GLU A 311 -12.75 0.19 -4.49
CA GLU A 311 -12.46 -1.20 -4.79
C GLU A 311 -12.68 -1.44 -6.28
N ILE A 312 -11.74 -2.13 -6.92
CA ILE A 312 -11.88 -2.65 -8.28
C ILE A 312 -11.79 -4.17 -8.18
N ALA A 313 -12.94 -4.83 -8.34
CA ALA A 313 -13.01 -6.28 -8.33
C ALA A 313 -12.72 -6.84 -9.73
N MET A 314 -11.83 -7.83 -9.78
CA MET A 314 -11.47 -8.61 -10.95
C MET A 314 -11.85 -10.06 -10.68
N LEU A 315 -13.06 -10.43 -11.08
CA LEU A 315 -13.66 -11.72 -10.73
C LEU A 315 -13.68 -12.65 -11.94
N GLY A 316 -13.51 -13.95 -11.73
CA GLY A 316 -13.62 -14.89 -12.85
C GLY A 316 -13.55 -16.35 -12.49
N ASP A 317 -13.99 -17.17 -13.44
CA ASP A 317 -13.93 -18.63 -13.42
C ASP A 317 -13.41 -19.12 -14.77
N ALA A 318 -12.19 -19.66 -14.75
CA ALA A 318 -11.52 -20.16 -15.94
C ALA A 318 -12.15 -21.43 -16.51
N ASN A 319 -12.95 -22.18 -15.73
CA ASN A 319 -13.62 -23.40 -16.20
C ASN A 319 -14.83 -23.06 -17.07
N THR A 320 -15.58 -22.03 -16.69
CA THR A 320 -16.75 -21.52 -17.44
C THR A 320 -16.40 -20.38 -18.38
N ARG A 321 -15.16 -19.88 -18.32
CA ARG A 321 -14.69 -18.68 -18.99
C ARG A 321 -15.40 -17.40 -18.57
N ALA A 322 -16.18 -17.40 -17.49
CA ALA A 322 -16.83 -16.19 -17.00
C ALA A 322 -15.81 -15.24 -16.37
N ALA A 323 -15.92 -13.94 -16.63
CA ALA A 323 -15.18 -12.90 -15.94
C ALA A 323 -16.01 -11.61 -15.84
N SER A 324 -15.77 -10.83 -14.80
CA SER A 324 -16.43 -9.55 -14.60
C SER A 324 -15.55 -8.51 -13.91
N TRP A 325 -15.85 -7.25 -14.20
CA TRP A 325 -15.37 -6.09 -13.46
C TRP A 325 -16.44 -5.64 -12.46
N GLU A 326 -16.02 -5.24 -11.27
CA GLU A 326 -16.84 -4.40 -10.40
C GLU A 326 -16.07 -3.16 -9.97
N PHE A 327 -16.71 -2.01 -10.05
CA PHE A 327 -16.19 -0.74 -9.56
C PHE A 327 -17.04 -0.33 -8.37
N ASN A 328 -16.41 -0.25 -7.21
CA ASN A 328 -17.07 -0.11 -5.92
C ASN A 328 -16.44 1.03 -5.13
N VAL A 329 -17.23 1.68 -4.27
CA VAL A 329 -16.72 2.57 -3.21
C VAL A 329 -17.11 1.97 -1.87
N PHE A 330 -16.12 1.80 -0.99
CA PHE A 330 -16.38 1.39 0.38
C PHE A 330 -16.29 2.57 1.34
N ARG A 331 -17.09 2.52 2.40
CA ARG A 331 -17.03 3.47 3.51
C ARG A 331 -17.32 2.76 4.83
N ASN A 332 -16.29 2.31 5.52
CA ASN A 332 -16.44 1.38 6.64
C ASN A 332 -16.27 2.09 7.97
N HIS A 333 -17.02 1.66 8.99
CA HIS A 333 -16.86 2.10 10.36
C HIS A 333 -16.17 1.04 11.19
N PHE A 334 -15.32 1.48 12.13
CA PHE A 334 -14.56 0.64 13.03
C PHE A 334 -14.81 1.01 14.47
N VAL A 335 -14.68 0.02 15.34
CA VAL A 335 -14.70 0.18 16.80
C VAL A 335 -13.48 -0.48 17.41
N LYS A 336 -12.95 0.12 18.48
CA LYS A 336 -11.92 -0.50 19.31
C LYS A 336 -12.60 -1.33 20.40
N ASP A 337 -12.51 -2.64 20.30
CA ASP A 337 -13.10 -3.64 21.19
C ASP A 337 -11.99 -4.43 21.89
N ASN A 338 -11.96 -4.38 23.23
CA ASN A 338 -10.92 -5.00 24.07
C ASN A 338 -9.47 -4.72 23.61
N GLY A 339 -9.23 -3.48 23.16
CA GLY A 339 -7.92 -3.03 22.68
C GLY A 339 -7.60 -3.36 21.22
N LEU A 340 -8.45 -4.12 20.52
CA LEU A 340 -8.30 -4.46 19.11
C LEU A 340 -9.28 -3.68 18.25
N TRP A 341 -8.84 -3.23 17.07
CA TRP A 341 -9.76 -2.65 16.09
C TRP A 341 -10.54 -3.76 15.39
N LYS A 342 -11.84 -3.52 15.19
CA LYS A 342 -12.75 -4.40 14.47
C LYS A 342 -13.69 -3.61 13.57
N PHE A 343 -14.15 -4.22 12.49
CA PHE A 343 -15.22 -3.67 11.66
C PHE A 343 -16.51 -3.61 12.47
N LYS A 344 -17.13 -2.43 12.49
CA LYS A 344 -18.45 -2.18 13.06
C LYS A 344 -19.52 -2.13 11.99
N SER A 345 -19.26 -1.44 10.88
CA SER A 345 -20.05 -1.57 9.66
C SER A 345 -19.13 -1.61 8.45
N LEU A 346 -19.45 -2.49 7.51
CA LEU A 346 -18.86 -2.50 6.19
C LEU A 346 -19.93 -2.07 5.19
N GLU A 347 -19.66 -1.03 4.41
CA GLU A 347 -20.62 -0.44 3.48
C GLU A 347 -19.99 -0.35 2.09
N ILE A 348 -20.53 -1.12 1.14
CA ILE A 348 -20.12 -1.11 -0.26
C ILE A 348 -21.20 -0.43 -1.08
N THR A 349 -20.80 0.56 -1.87
CA THR A 349 -21.62 1.19 -2.90
C THR A 349 -21.12 0.75 -4.27
N PRO A 350 -21.82 -0.18 -4.94
CA PRO A 350 -21.50 -0.53 -6.32
C PRO A 350 -21.76 0.65 -7.24
N LEU A 351 -20.80 0.93 -8.12
CA LEU A 351 -20.91 1.94 -9.17
C LEU A 351 -21.27 1.29 -10.51
N ILE A 352 -20.48 0.29 -10.90
CA ILE A 352 -20.63 -0.46 -12.16
C ILE A 352 -20.29 -1.92 -11.90
N VAL A 353 -21.09 -2.83 -12.45
CA VAL A 353 -20.78 -4.26 -12.58
C VAL A 353 -20.85 -4.62 -14.05
N ALA A 354 -19.78 -5.12 -14.63
CA ALA A 354 -19.69 -5.35 -16.06
C ALA A 354 -19.18 -6.77 -16.38
N ASP A 355 -19.84 -7.43 -17.32
CA ASP A 355 -19.29 -8.63 -17.96
C ASP A 355 -17.98 -8.27 -18.68
N TYR A 356 -16.94 -9.08 -18.51
CA TYR A 356 -15.63 -8.80 -19.07
C TYR A 356 -15.65 -8.79 -20.61
N TYR A 357 -16.43 -9.61 -21.28
CA TYR A 357 -16.39 -9.65 -22.75
C TYR A 357 -17.13 -8.47 -23.39
N LYS A 358 -18.04 -7.83 -22.64
CA LYS A 358 -18.72 -6.60 -23.06
C LYS A 358 -18.00 -5.32 -22.62
N GLY A 359 -17.44 -5.32 -21.41
CA GLY A 359 -16.91 -4.13 -20.76
C GLY A 359 -17.98 -3.26 -20.14
N TRP A 360 -17.58 -2.08 -19.63
CA TRP A 360 -18.44 -1.16 -18.87
C TRP A 360 -19.03 -0.01 -19.69
N GLY A 361 -18.76 0.06 -21.00
CA GLY A 361 -19.06 1.25 -21.81
C GLY A 361 -20.54 1.62 -21.88
N ASP A 362 -21.44 0.66 -21.77
CA ASP A 362 -22.90 0.84 -21.80
C ASP A 362 -23.52 1.03 -20.39
N GLY A 363 -22.69 1.16 -19.35
CA GLY A 363 -23.13 1.24 -17.97
C GLY A 363 -23.21 -0.09 -17.23
N GLY A 364 -22.87 -1.21 -17.89
CA GLY A 364 -22.81 -2.52 -17.27
C GLY A 364 -24.18 -3.16 -17.03
N THR A 365 -24.20 -4.12 -16.12
CA THR A 365 -25.32 -5.06 -15.91
C THR A 365 -26.17 -4.76 -14.68
N ALA A 366 -25.64 -3.95 -13.75
CA ALA A 366 -26.33 -3.55 -12.53
C ALA A 366 -27.09 -2.21 -12.74
N PRO A 367 -28.15 -1.94 -11.95
CA PRO A 367 -28.81 -0.64 -11.97
C PRO A 367 -27.83 0.51 -11.71
N ALA A 368 -28.00 1.62 -12.42
CA ALA A 368 -27.17 2.80 -12.23
C ALA A 368 -27.23 3.31 -10.78
N ASN A 369 -26.05 3.60 -10.22
CA ASN A 369 -25.95 4.16 -8.88
C ASN A 369 -26.45 5.61 -8.86
N SER A 370 -27.22 5.96 -7.82
CA SER A 370 -27.72 7.32 -7.56
C SER A 370 -27.21 7.89 -6.24
N TYR A 371 -26.35 7.15 -5.53
CA TYR A 371 -25.88 7.49 -4.20
C TYR A 371 -24.39 7.84 -4.21
N ILE A 372 -24.05 8.96 -3.59
CA ILE A 372 -22.66 9.35 -3.38
C ILE A 372 -22.32 9.08 -1.92
N PRO A 373 -21.45 8.09 -1.63
CA PRO A 373 -21.01 7.82 -0.27
C PRO A 373 -20.28 9.05 0.29
N PRO A 374 -20.57 9.49 1.53
CA PRO A 374 -19.97 10.67 2.13
C PRO A 374 -18.43 10.62 2.07
N PHE A 375 -17.83 11.73 1.66
CA PHE A 375 -16.38 11.89 1.67
C PHE A 375 -15.86 12.10 3.09
N ILE A 376 -14.62 11.67 3.34
CA ILE A 376 -13.89 12.01 4.56
C ILE A 376 -13.32 13.42 4.40
N ASN A 377 -13.58 14.29 5.37
CA ASN A 377 -13.05 15.66 5.35
C ASN A 377 -11.60 15.67 5.83
N ILE A 378 -10.66 15.89 4.91
CA ILE A 378 -9.21 15.92 5.16
C ILE A 378 -8.65 17.33 5.41
N THR A 379 -9.44 18.39 5.22
CA THR A 379 -8.95 19.79 5.22
C THR A 379 -9.19 20.54 6.53
N MET A 380 -9.99 20.00 7.45
CA MET A 380 -10.22 20.66 8.73
C MET A 380 -9.08 20.33 9.71
N PRO A 381 -8.35 21.33 10.24
CA PRO A 381 -7.54 21.10 11.42
C PRO A 381 -8.48 20.59 12.50
N LYS A 382 -8.31 19.33 12.91
CA LYS A 382 -9.15 18.71 13.93
C LYS A 382 -8.97 19.52 15.21
N SER A 383 -10.00 20.29 15.58
CA SER A 383 -9.97 21.08 16.81
C SER A 383 -9.84 20.13 17.99
N PHE A 384 -8.79 20.34 18.78
CA PHE A 384 -8.57 19.57 19.98
C PHE A 384 -9.53 20.07 21.06
N ALA A 385 -10.55 19.30 21.38
CA ALA A 385 -11.23 19.46 22.66
C ALA A 385 -10.18 19.23 23.76
N ARG A 386 -10.01 20.19 24.67
CA ARG A 386 -9.17 20.01 25.87
C ARG A 386 -9.68 18.78 26.62
N ALA A 387 -8.97 17.66 26.50
CA ALA A 387 -9.16 16.53 27.40
C ALA A 387 -8.86 17.02 28.83
N GLY A 388 -9.71 16.64 29.78
CA GLY A 388 -9.54 17.00 31.18
C GLY A 388 -8.14 16.61 31.68
N ARG A 389 -7.56 17.44 32.54
CA ARG A 389 -6.26 17.19 33.19
C ARG A 389 -6.28 15.83 33.90
N THR A 390 -5.71 14.80 33.28
CA THR A 390 -5.26 13.60 33.98
C THR A 390 -3.87 13.87 34.54
N ALA A 391 -3.63 13.38 35.76
CA ALA A 391 -2.42 13.64 36.53
C ALA A 391 -1.15 13.29 35.74
N ALA A 392 -0.14 14.16 35.84
CA ALA A 392 1.14 14.01 35.18
C ALA A 392 1.84 12.73 35.67
N ASN A 393 1.83 11.68 34.84
CA ASN A 393 2.96 10.78 34.82
C ASN A 393 4.15 11.58 34.30
N THR A 394 5.33 11.34 34.87
CA THR A 394 6.61 11.87 34.37
C THR A 394 6.66 11.70 32.86
N THR A 395 6.73 12.81 32.12
CA THR A 395 6.75 12.79 30.65
C THR A 395 7.95 12.00 30.16
N ASP A 396 7.69 10.82 29.59
CA ASP A 396 8.72 10.03 28.92
C ASP A 396 8.80 10.46 27.45
N PHE A 397 9.59 11.49 27.18
CA PHE A 397 9.85 11.97 25.81
C PHE A 397 10.49 10.87 24.94
N ALA A 398 11.26 9.96 25.52
CA ALA A 398 11.88 8.87 24.78
C ALA A 398 10.82 7.88 24.27
N ASP A 399 9.82 7.54 25.10
CA ASP A 399 8.69 6.72 24.68
C ASP A 399 7.80 7.42 23.63
N LEU A 400 7.54 8.73 23.77
CA LEU A 400 6.81 9.49 22.74
C LEU A 400 7.56 9.51 21.40
N LYS A 401 8.88 9.76 21.42
CA LYS A 401 9.74 9.71 20.24
C LYS A 401 9.71 8.30 19.61
N ARG A 402 9.80 7.23 20.42
CA ARG A 402 9.68 5.84 19.95
C ARG A 402 8.34 5.55 19.28
N ARG A 403 7.22 5.99 19.88
CA ARG A 403 5.87 5.79 19.30
C ARG A 403 5.69 6.59 18.00
N LEU A 404 6.27 7.78 17.90
CA LEU A 404 6.32 8.56 16.66
C LEU A 404 7.12 7.84 15.57
N LEU A 405 8.29 7.28 15.93
CA LEU A 405 9.13 6.51 15.02
C LEU A 405 8.39 5.35 14.39
N ARG A 406 7.45 4.70 15.09
CA ARG A 406 6.63 3.62 14.51
C ARG A 406 5.78 4.08 13.33
N SER A 407 5.16 5.26 13.44
CA SER A 407 4.36 5.82 12.35
C SER A 407 5.22 6.35 11.21
N ALA A 408 6.39 6.93 11.52
CA ALA A 408 7.37 7.31 10.49
C ALA A 408 7.95 6.07 9.76
N ALA A 409 8.15 4.97 10.47
CA ALA A 409 8.60 3.69 9.92
C ALA A 409 7.59 3.06 8.97
N TYR A 410 6.29 3.19 9.27
CA TYR A 410 5.22 2.78 8.35
C TYR A 410 5.39 3.49 6.99
N ASP A 411 5.54 4.81 7.03
CA ASP A 411 5.69 5.65 5.84
C ASP A 411 7.02 5.36 5.11
N GLY A 412 8.10 5.07 5.83
CA GLY A 412 9.41 4.70 5.27
C GLY A 412 9.41 3.33 4.57
N ALA A 413 8.81 2.31 5.19
CA ALA A 413 8.67 0.98 4.59
C ALA A 413 7.79 1.00 3.34
N GLU A 414 6.71 1.79 3.35
CA GLU A 414 5.86 2.00 2.17
C GLU A 414 6.65 2.68 1.03
N ASN A 415 7.43 3.73 1.32
CA ASN A 415 8.29 4.39 0.34
C ASN A 415 9.30 3.43 -0.31
N GLU A 416 10.02 2.64 0.50
CA GLU A 416 11.01 1.66 0.00
C GLU A 416 10.37 0.60 -0.89
N SER A 417 9.19 0.09 -0.50
CA SER A 417 8.44 -0.87 -1.30
C SER A 417 8.10 -0.33 -2.69
N HIS A 418 7.64 0.93 -2.77
CA HIS A 418 7.28 1.56 -4.04
C HIS A 418 8.51 1.97 -4.87
N ALA A 419 9.59 2.43 -4.23
CA ALA A 419 10.85 2.72 -4.90
C ALA A 419 11.38 1.49 -5.65
N TYR A 420 11.33 0.32 -5.00
CA TYR A 420 11.70 -0.95 -5.62
C TYR A 420 10.89 -1.22 -6.89
N GLY A 421 9.56 -1.03 -6.84
CA GLY A 421 8.69 -1.18 -8.02
C GLY A 421 9.08 -0.23 -9.15
N TYR A 422 9.28 1.06 -8.85
CA TYR A 422 9.62 2.05 -9.87
C TYR A 422 10.96 1.77 -10.56
N PHE A 423 12.02 1.47 -9.79
CA PHE A 423 13.33 1.16 -10.39
C PHE A 423 13.29 -0.14 -11.20
N LEU A 424 12.49 -1.13 -10.76
CA LEU A 424 12.30 -2.37 -11.51
C LEU A 424 11.54 -2.15 -12.83
N ASP A 425 10.54 -1.26 -12.85
CA ASP A 425 9.78 -0.90 -14.07
C ASP A 425 10.67 -0.27 -15.16
N ASP A 426 11.68 0.47 -14.74
CA ASP A 426 12.66 1.11 -15.63
C ASP A 426 13.91 0.26 -15.89
N LEU A 427 13.98 -0.96 -15.33
CA LEU A 427 15.16 -1.84 -15.35
C LEU A 427 16.44 -1.14 -14.84
N ASP A 428 16.29 -0.22 -13.90
CA ASP A 428 17.42 0.47 -13.26
C ASP A 428 18.03 -0.41 -12.17
N CYS A 429 18.76 -1.44 -12.61
CA CYS A 429 19.31 -2.46 -11.72
C CYS A 429 20.23 -1.87 -10.64
N ALA A 430 21.00 -0.83 -10.96
CA ALA A 430 21.94 -0.21 -10.02
C ALA A 430 21.20 0.53 -8.90
N ARG A 431 20.20 1.37 -9.24
CA ARG A 431 19.41 2.05 -8.22
C ARG A 431 18.50 1.10 -7.44
N MET A 432 17.96 0.07 -8.09
CA MET A 432 17.21 -1.00 -7.42
C MET A 432 18.07 -1.73 -6.37
N GLY A 433 19.28 -2.15 -6.73
CA GLY A 433 20.17 -2.83 -5.79
C GLY A 433 20.60 -1.94 -4.62
N ALA A 434 20.77 -0.64 -4.85
CA ALA A 434 21.14 0.35 -3.82
C ALA A 434 20.06 0.56 -2.73
N LEU A 435 18.83 0.07 -2.92
CA LEU A 435 17.78 0.08 -1.89
C LEU A 435 18.03 -0.95 -0.79
N PHE A 436 18.82 -1.99 -1.07
CA PHE A 436 19.02 -3.09 -0.13
C PHE A 436 20.01 -2.71 0.97
N ALA A 437 19.73 -3.21 2.19
CA ALA A 437 20.67 -3.14 3.30
C ALA A 437 21.96 -3.89 2.93
N LYS A 438 23.08 -3.62 3.63
CA LYS A 438 24.38 -4.25 3.34
C LYS A 438 24.31 -5.78 3.23
N ARG A 439 23.45 -6.42 4.03
CA ARG A 439 23.21 -7.88 4.03
C ARG A 439 21.81 -8.26 3.54
N GLY A 440 21.07 -7.31 2.97
CA GLY A 440 19.75 -7.56 2.41
C GLY A 440 19.79 -8.49 1.21
N HIS A 441 18.67 -9.14 0.91
CA HIS A 441 18.59 -10.13 -0.15
C HIS A 441 17.27 -10.04 -0.92
N LYS A 442 17.32 -10.52 -2.16
CA LYS A 442 16.17 -10.54 -3.07
C LYS A 442 15.97 -11.92 -3.65
N ALA A 443 14.74 -12.42 -3.60
CA ALA A 443 14.32 -13.54 -4.42
C ALA A 443 14.09 -13.08 -5.87
N SER A 444 14.69 -13.78 -6.82
CA SER A 444 14.32 -13.71 -8.23
C SER A 444 13.53 -14.96 -8.59
N PRO A 445 12.27 -14.83 -9.05
CA PRO A 445 11.43 -15.98 -9.40
C PRO A 445 12.16 -16.94 -10.34
N PHE A 446 12.02 -18.23 -10.06
CA PHE A 446 12.65 -19.31 -10.84
C PHE A 446 14.20 -19.23 -10.90
N ALA A 447 14.87 -18.42 -10.09
CA ALA A 447 16.33 -18.40 -10.03
C ALA A 447 16.80 -18.77 -8.63
N GLY A 448 16.41 -18.00 -7.62
CA GLY A 448 16.90 -18.12 -6.25
C GLY A 448 17.16 -16.76 -5.61
N PHE A 449 17.94 -16.77 -4.54
CA PHE A 449 18.20 -15.63 -3.70
C PHE A 449 19.58 -15.05 -3.98
N TYR A 450 19.63 -13.72 -4.03
CA TYR A 450 20.85 -12.95 -4.25
C TYR A 450 21.06 -12.05 -3.04
N ILE A 451 22.19 -12.20 -2.36
CA ILE A 451 22.46 -11.61 -1.05
C ILE A 451 23.50 -10.50 -1.22
N THR A 452 23.24 -9.34 -0.64
CA THR A 452 23.94 -8.05 -0.81
C THR A 452 23.42 -7.22 -1.99
N PRO A 453 23.49 -5.87 -1.89
CA PRO A 453 23.14 -4.94 -2.96
C PRO A 453 23.80 -5.25 -4.31
N GLN A 454 25.08 -5.66 -4.29
CA GLN A 454 25.83 -5.96 -5.50
C GLN A 454 25.29 -7.22 -6.20
N ARG A 455 25.05 -8.31 -5.44
CA ARG A 455 24.51 -9.56 -6.01
C ARG A 455 23.12 -9.34 -6.60
N VAL A 456 22.29 -8.53 -5.94
CA VAL A 456 20.97 -8.13 -6.43
C VAL A 456 21.08 -7.34 -7.74
N THR A 457 21.99 -6.36 -7.80
CA THR A 457 22.27 -5.54 -8.99
C THR A 457 22.70 -6.40 -10.17
N ASP A 458 23.72 -7.23 -9.97
CA ASP A 458 24.31 -8.08 -11.01
C ASP A 458 23.32 -9.13 -11.51
N ALA A 459 22.48 -9.69 -10.64
CA ALA A 459 21.44 -10.64 -11.04
C ALA A 459 20.41 -9.97 -11.98
N CYS A 460 20.04 -8.72 -11.70
CA CYS A 460 19.18 -7.94 -12.58
C CYS A 460 19.86 -7.70 -13.95
N PHE A 461 21.13 -7.31 -13.96
CA PHE A 461 21.90 -7.17 -15.21
C PHE A 461 22.08 -8.49 -15.96
N ALA A 462 22.25 -9.61 -15.26
CA ALA A 462 22.35 -10.93 -15.88
C ALA A 462 21.03 -11.35 -16.53
N SER A 463 19.89 -10.95 -15.94
CA SER A 463 18.56 -11.23 -16.46
C SER A 463 18.19 -10.34 -17.66
N TRP A 464 18.53 -9.04 -17.61
CA TRP A 464 17.99 -8.03 -18.53
C TRP A 464 19.03 -7.32 -19.41
N GLY A 465 20.32 -7.55 -19.15
CA GLY A 465 21.42 -6.82 -19.79
C GLY A 465 21.67 -5.46 -19.14
N THR A 466 22.70 -4.76 -19.62
CA THR A 466 23.13 -3.45 -19.12
C THR A 466 22.79 -2.29 -20.07
N SER A 467 22.33 -2.61 -21.28
CA SER A 467 22.01 -1.63 -22.32
C SER A 467 20.51 -1.65 -22.59
N HIS A 468 19.85 -0.53 -22.28
CA HIS A 468 18.42 -0.36 -22.49
C HIS A 468 18.16 0.81 -23.44
N PRO A 469 17.20 0.69 -24.36
CA PRO A 469 16.82 1.80 -25.23
C PRO A 469 16.21 2.94 -24.40
N THR A 470 16.43 4.18 -24.85
CA THR A 470 15.87 5.39 -24.21
C THR A 470 14.34 5.43 -24.25
N LEU A 471 13.74 4.78 -25.25
CA LEU A 471 12.31 4.56 -25.38
C LEU A 471 12.00 3.07 -25.31
N ARG A 472 11.14 2.69 -24.38
CA ARG A 472 10.76 1.30 -24.14
C ARG A 472 9.52 0.94 -24.96
N SER A 473 9.61 -0.11 -25.77
CA SER A 473 8.50 -0.60 -26.58
C SER A 473 7.44 -1.35 -25.77
N SER A 474 7.78 -1.79 -24.55
CA SER A 474 6.85 -2.41 -23.61
C SER A 474 7.34 -2.28 -22.17
N ILE A 475 6.39 -2.24 -21.23
CA ILE A 475 6.66 -2.23 -19.78
C ILE A 475 5.63 -3.14 -19.11
N SER A 476 6.05 -3.93 -18.12
CA SER A 476 5.16 -4.57 -17.15
C SER A 476 5.39 -3.87 -15.82
N PHE A 477 4.44 -3.05 -15.38
CA PHE A 477 4.61 -2.24 -14.17
C PHE A 477 4.52 -3.13 -12.93
N HIS A 478 5.25 -2.79 -11.86
CA HIS A 478 5.29 -3.54 -10.61
C HIS A 478 4.59 -2.72 -9.54
N TRP A 479 3.26 -2.60 -9.66
CA TRP A 479 2.52 -1.87 -8.64
C TRP A 479 2.44 -2.68 -7.37
N ARG A 480 2.57 -2.00 -6.23
CA ARG A 480 2.57 -2.65 -4.91
C ARG A 480 1.51 -2.08 -3.96
N PRO A 481 0.23 -2.04 -4.39
CA PRO A 481 -0.82 -1.40 -3.62
C PRO A 481 -1.22 -2.22 -2.39
N GLN A 482 -2.04 -1.60 -1.54
CA GLN A 482 -2.64 -2.23 -0.36
C GLN A 482 -1.61 -2.82 0.63
N PRO A 483 -0.51 -2.11 0.98
CA PRO A 483 0.50 -2.67 1.87
C PRO A 483 -0.05 -2.86 3.30
N VAL A 484 0.13 -4.04 3.88
CA VAL A 484 0.03 -4.25 5.33
C VAL A 484 1.43 -4.14 5.91
N VAL A 485 1.66 -3.15 6.77
CA VAL A 485 2.99 -2.82 7.31
C VAL A 485 3.00 -3.04 8.81
N LEU A 486 3.73 -4.04 9.27
CA LEU A 486 3.92 -4.36 10.68
C LEU A 486 5.27 -3.84 11.15
N VAL A 487 5.25 -2.78 11.94
CA VAL A 487 6.46 -2.15 12.47
C VAL A 487 6.79 -2.71 13.85
N SER A 488 8.07 -2.97 14.08
CA SER A 488 8.64 -3.35 15.39
C SER A 488 8.41 -2.30 16.48
N ASP A 489 8.44 -2.72 17.75
CA ASP A 489 8.17 -1.83 18.89
C ASP A 489 9.18 -0.71 19.06
N ASP A 490 10.43 -0.93 18.67
CA ASP A 490 11.46 0.11 18.66
C ASP A 490 11.42 1.00 17.40
N GLY A 491 10.57 0.69 16.43
CA GLY A 491 10.45 1.44 15.17
C GLY A 491 11.63 1.28 14.22
N ARG A 492 12.46 0.24 14.35
CA ARG A 492 13.72 0.08 13.57
C ARG A 492 13.68 -1.01 12.50
N SER A 493 12.60 -1.79 12.45
CA SER A 493 12.35 -2.79 11.41
C SER A 493 10.86 -2.93 11.11
N ALA A 494 10.55 -3.41 9.91
CA ALA A 494 9.17 -3.65 9.47
C ALA A 494 9.06 -4.91 8.61
N THR A 495 7.89 -5.53 8.64
CA THR A 495 7.46 -6.54 7.67
C THR A 495 6.33 -5.94 6.83
N LEU A 496 6.38 -6.13 5.52
CA LEU A 496 5.39 -5.59 4.59
C LEU A 496 4.85 -6.70 3.69
N ARG A 497 3.52 -6.86 3.67
CA ARG A 497 2.83 -7.67 2.66
C ARG A 497 2.11 -6.73 1.71
N ALA A 498 2.41 -6.83 0.42
CA ALA A 498 1.77 -6.00 -0.60
C ALA A 498 1.42 -6.84 -1.82
N ARG A 499 0.36 -6.45 -2.53
CA ARG A 499 0.07 -7.00 -3.85
C ARG A 499 1.24 -6.74 -4.79
N LEU A 500 1.38 -7.56 -5.80
CA LEU A 500 1.94 -7.19 -7.07
C LEU A 500 0.75 -7.07 -8.02
N LEU A 501 0.42 -5.87 -8.48
CA LEU A 501 -0.51 -5.67 -9.58
C LEU A 501 0.28 -5.18 -10.80
N GLN A 502 0.19 -5.89 -11.91
CA GLN A 502 0.99 -5.60 -13.10
C GLN A 502 0.13 -5.24 -14.30
N PRO A 503 -0.33 -3.98 -14.41
CA PRO A 503 -0.70 -3.48 -15.72
C PRO A 503 0.53 -3.54 -16.64
N SER A 504 0.35 -3.98 -17.87
CA SER A 504 1.40 -3.92 -18.89
C SER A 504 1.04 -2.95 -20.00
N THR A 505 2.02 -2.47 -20.74
CA THR A 505 1.81 -1.74 -21.99
C THR A 505 2.79 -2.19 -23.05
N SER A 506 2.40 -2.04 -24.32
CA SER A 506 3.21 -2.35 -25.48
C SER A 506 2.84 -1.44 -26.66
N ALA A 507 3.80 -1.21 -27.54
CA ALA A 507 3.59 -0.54 -28.82
C ALA A 507 2.75 -1.40 -29.79
N THR A 508 2.80 -2.73 -29.68
CA THR A 508 2.19 -3.65 -30.67
C THR A 508 1.06 -4.50 -30.11
N LYS A 509 1.04 -4.75 -28.80
CA LYS A 509 0.02 -5.59 -28.14
C LYS A 509 -0.83 -4.78 -27.17
N ALA A 510 -2.10 -5.17 -27.03
CA ALA A 510 -2.93 -4.65 -25.95
C ALA A 510 -2.32 -5.00 -24.59
N GLY A 511 -2.42 -4.09 -23.63
CA GLY A 511 -1.98 -4.33 -22.26
C GLY A 511 -2.77 -5.43 -21.55
N SER A 512 -2.23 -5.91 -20.44
CA SER A 512 -2.80 -6.99 -19.63
C SER A 512 -2.62 -6.71 -18.15
N PHE A 513 -3.27 -7.50 -17.29
CA PHE A 513 -3.02 -7.52 -15.85
C PHE A 513 -2.44 -8.86 -15.43
N ASN A 514 -1.44 -8.82 -14.55
CA ASN A 514 -1.01 -9.98 -13.76
C ASN A 514 -1.03 -9.63 -12.28
N ASN A 515 -1.05 -10.65 -11.43
CA ASN A 515 -1.07 -10.49 -9.99
C ASN A 515 -0.22 -11.54 -9.26
N ALA A 516 0.45 -11.09 -8.21
CA ALA A 516 1.16 -11.92 -7.24
C ALA A 516 1.15 -11.21 -5.88
N ILE A 517 1.82 -11.78 -4.88
CA ILE A 517 2.00 -11.15 -3.57
C ILE A 517 3.48 -11.11 -3.22
N TYR A 518 3.91 -9.93 -2.75
CA TYR A 518 5.19 -9.76 -2.10
C TYR A 518 5.08 -9.89 -0.59
N HIS A 519 6.15 -10.42 0.00
CA HIS A 519 6.37 -10.41 1.44
C HIS A 519 7.79 -9.92 1.73
N ASP A 520 7.88 -8.66 2.14
CA ASP A 520 9.14 -7.98 2.33
C ASP A 520 9.46 -7.78 3.81
N GLN A 521 10.75 -7.56 4.07
CA GLN A 521 11.25 -7.09 5.35
C GLN A 521 12.15 -5.88 5.11
N MET A 522 12.12 -4.93 6.03
CA MET A 522 12.93 -3.71 5.98
C MET A 522 13.57 -3.43 7.33
N VAL A 523 14.72 -2.75 7.29
CA VAL A 523 15.48 -2.34 8.47
C VAL A 523 15.91 -0.89 8.33
N LEU A 524 16.02 -0.20 9.47
CA LEU A 524 16.65 1.11 9.56
C LEU A 524 18.17 0.92 9.67
N GLU A 525 18.89 1.13 8.58
CA GLU A 525 20.35 1.04 8.47
C GLU A 525 20.93 2.43 8.17
N ASP A 526 21.87 2.88 9.00
CA ASP A 526 22.54 4.18 8.83
C ASP A 526 21.57 5.38 8.69
N GLY A 527 20.45 5.33 9.44
CA GLY A 527 19.40 6.36 9.43
C GLY A 527 18.47 6.32 8.21
N LYS A 528 18.54 5.28 7.38
CA LYS A 528 17.75 5.10 6.16
C LYS A 528 16.98 3.78 6.24
N TRP A 529 15.71 3.80 5.85
CA TRP A 529 15.01 2.54 5.59
C TRP A 529 15.63 1.85 4.39
N ARG A 530 15.88 0.54 4.53
CA ARG A 530 16.48 -0.31 3.51
C ARG A 530 15.75 -1.63 3.42
N LEU A 531 15.70 -2.19 2.22
CA LEU A 531 15.16 -3.53 1.98
C LEU A 531 16.09 -4.59 2.58
N TRP A 532 15.56 -5.40 3.49
CA TRP A 532 16.27 -6.53 4.09
C TRP A 532 15.97 -7.84 3.36
N SER A 533 14.69 -8.09 3.09
CA SER A 533 14.25 -9.25 2.30
C SER A 533 13.17 -8.77 1.33
N VAL A 534 13.27 -9.17 0.06
CA VAL A 534 12.22 -8.97 -0.95
C VAL A 534 11.90 -10.30 -1.59
N THR A 535 10.66 -10.72 -1.46
CA THR A 535 10.23 -12.09 -1.78
C THR A 535 8.90 -12.05 -2.49
N ILE A 536 8.74 -12.90 -3.50
CA ILE A 536 7.45 -13.12 -4.14
C ILE A 536 6.92 -14.43 -3.57
N ASP A 537 6.04 -14.29 -2.59
CA ASP A 537 5.50 -15.39 -1.78
C ASP A 537 4.55 -16.26 -2.62
N GLU A 538 3.71 -15.63 -3.45
CA GLU A 538 2.60 -16.31 -4.13
C GLU A 538 2.32 -15.66 -5.49
N PHE A 539 2.40 -16.43 -6.59
CA PHE A 539 1.81 -16.02 -7.86
C PHE A 539 0.31 -16.32 -7.85
N TYR A 540 -0.53 -15.33 -8.18
CA TYR A 540 -1.98 -15.48 -8.08
C TYR A 540 -2.61 -15.80 -9.43
N TRP A 541 -2.52 -14.87 -10.40
CA TRP A 541 -3.16 -15.04 -11.69
C TRP A 541 -2.54 -14.13 -12.76
N GLN A 542 -2.82 -14.45 -14.02
CA GLN A 542 -2.44 -13.63 -15.17
C GLN A 542 -3.55 -13.63 -16.21
N SER A 543 -3.72 -12.50 -16.89
CA SER A 543 -4.54 -12.44 -18.10
C SER A 543 -3.85 -13.17 -19.26
N SER A 544 -4.62 -13.90 -20.07
CA SER A 544 -4.10 -14.53 -21.30
C SER A 544 -3.82 -13.49 -22.39
N SER A 545 -4.70 -12.49 -22.48
CA SER A 545 -4.64 -11.32 -23.34
C SER A 545 -5.69 -10.33 -22.83
N TRP A 546 -5.73 -9.11 -23.37
CA TRP A 546 -6.85 -8.22 -23.09
C TRP A 546 -8.19 -8.74 -23.63
N ALA A 547 -8.22 -9.30 -24.84
CA ALA A 547 -9.49 -9.77 -25.42
C ALA A 547 -10.05 -11.00 -24.68
N GLY A 548 -9.17 -11.89 -24.20
CA GLY A 548 -9.58 -13.08 -23.46
C GLY A 548 -9.75 -12.87 -21.95
N GLY A 549 -9.05 -11.89 -21.38
CA GLY A 549 -9.02 -11.64 -19.94
C GLY A 549 -8.33 -12.71 -19.11
N TRP A 550 -8.56 -12.65 -17.79
CA TRP A 550 -8.02 -13.60 -16.82
C TRP A 550 -8.77 -14.94 -16.79
N SER A 551 -10.05 -15.00 -17.18
CA SER A 551 -10.79 -16.26 -17.25
C SER A 551 -10.45 -17.09 -18.50
N ALA A 552 -9.87 -16.50 -19.54
CA ALA A 552 -9.37 -17.25 -20.68
C ALA A 552 -8.01 -17.94 -20.41
N ALA A 553 -7.38 -17.72 -19.26
CA ALA A 553 -6.20 -18.47 -18.86
C ALA A 553 -6.53 -19.95 -18.70
N ASN A 554 -5.63 -20.84 -19.11
CA ASN A 554 -5.79 -22.27 -18.87
C ASN A 554 -5.21 -22.61 -17.50
N PRO A 555 -5.99 -23.17 -16.56
CA PRO A 555 -5.45 -23.64 -15.30
C PRO A 555 -4.30 -24.63 -15.54
N ARG A 556 -3.18 -24.40 -14.85
CA ARG A 556 -2.02 -25.29 -14.91
C ARG A 556 -2.40 -26.70 -14.45
N ASN A 557 -2.04 -27.73 -15.19
CA ASN A 557 -2.26 -29.10 -14.75
C ASN A 557 -1.39 -29.38 -13.52
N LYS A 558 -1.99 -29.86 -12.42
CA LYS A 558 -1.26 -30.17 -11.17
C LYS A 558 -0.13 -31.17 -11.35
N SER A 559 -0.21 -32.03 -12.37
CA SER A 559 0.82 -33.02 -12.68
C SER A 559 2.02 -32.45 -13.44
N GLU A 560 1.92 -31.21 -13.95
CA GLU A 560 3.03 -30.57 -14.65
C GLU A 560 4.15 -30.21 -13.66
N PRO A 561 5.42 -30.51 -13.98
CA PRO A 561 6.54 -30.12 -13.12
C PRO A 561 6.61 -28.60 -13.01
N ASN A 562 7.14 -28.11 -11.89
CA ASN A 562 7.42 -26.67 -11.75
C ASN A 562 8.36 -26.20 -12.86
N PRO A 563 8.19 -24.95 -13.33
CA PRO A 563 9.11 -24.37 -14.30
C PRO A 563 10.55 -24.54 -13.82
N GLY A 564 11.41 -25.03 -14.72
CA GLY A 564 12.84 -25.10 -14.45
C GLY A 564 13.45 -23.72 -14.23
N PRO A 565 14.68 -23.65 -13.70
CA PRO A 565 15.28 -22.37 -13.38
C PRO A 565 15.51 -21.51 -14.62
N ALA A 566 15.41 -20.19 -14.45
CA ALA A 566 15.61 -19.23 -15.52
C ALA A 566 16.99 -19.41 -16.17
N ALA A 567 17.06 -19.46 -17.51
CA ALA A 567 18.28 -19.84 -18.21
C ALA A 567 19.51 -18.94 -17.89
N TRP A 568 19.27 -17.66 -17.58
CA TRP A 568 20.32 -16.72 -17.19
C TRP A 568 21.00 -17.08 -15.86
N SER A 569 20.33 -17.82 -14.98
CA SER A 569 20.90 -18.27 -13.69
C SER A 569 22.12 -19.17 -13.87
N LYS A 570 22.28 -19.82 -15.04
CA LYS A 570 23.50 -20.57 -15.36
C LYS A 570 24.73 -19.67 -15.52
N LYS A 571 24.52 -18.42 -15.95
CA LYS A 571 25.58 -17.41 -16.11
C LYS A 571 25.86 -16.70 -14.78
N TYR A 572 24.83 -16.49 -13.97
CA TYR A 572 24.92 -15.84 -12.68
C TYR A 572 24.10 -16.62 -11.63
N PRO A 573 24.67 -17.67 -11.03
CA PRO A 573 23.95 -18.55 -10.12
C PRO A 573 23.53 -17.81 -8.85
N PRO A 574 22.38 -18.16 -8.25
CA PRO A 574 21.96 -17.60 -6.97
C PRO A 574 22.90 -18.01 -5.84
N ASP A 575 22.91 -17.22 -4.76
CA ASP A 575 23.63 -17.56 -3.53
C ASP A 575 22.94 -18.68 -2.75
N ALA A 576 21.61 -18.74 -2.83
CA ALA A 576 20.80 -19.84 -2.31
C ALA A 576 19.65 -20.16 -3.28
N SER A 577 19.36 -21.45 -3.50
CA SER A 577 18.19 -21.84 -4.28
C SER A 577 16.90 -21.64 -3.49
N ILE A 578 15.77 -21.53 -4.19
CA ILE A 578 14.45 -21.47 -3.55
C ILE A 578 14.22 -22.72 -2.68
N ASP A 579 14.58 -23.90 -3.20
CA ASP A 579 14.41 -25.19 -2.49
C ASP A 579 15.25 -25.27 -1.21
N ALA A 580 16.46 -24.69 -1.20
CA ALA A 580 17.36 -24.72 -0.05
C ALA A 580 16.84 -23.91 1.15
N ILE A 581 15.97 -22.92 0.90
CA ILE A 581 15.44 -22.04 1.92
C ILE A 581 14.20 -22.62 2.61
N GLY A 582 13.49 -23.50 1.92
CA GLY A 582 12.28 -24.14 2.43
C GLY A 582 11.02 -23.25 2.36
N PRO A 583 9.88 -23.76 2.86
CA PRO A 583 8.58 -23.13 2.64
C PRO A 583 8.49 -21.73 3.25
N ARG A 584 8.09 -20.75 2.42
CA ARG A 584 7.77 -19.37 2.82
C ARG A 584 8.83 -18.70 3.69
N GLU A 585 10.09 -19.10 3.52
CA GLU A 585 11.20 -18.52 4.29
C GLU A 585 10.99 -18.61 5.81
N ALA A 586 10.14 -19.53 6.30
CA ALA A 586 9.76 -19.60 7.71
C ALA A 586 10.99 -19.68 8.63
N ASN A 587 12.09 -20.21 8.10
CA ASN A 587 13.38 -20.38 8.76
C ASN A 587 14.51 -19.52 8.15
N PHE A 588 14.27 -18.72 7.11
CA PHE A 588 15.30 -17.91 6.45
C PHE A 588 15.48 -16.59 7.18
N LYS A 589 16.55 -16.49 7.98
CA LYS A 589 16.79 -15.30 8.81
C LYS A 589 18.20 -14.72 8.68
N ASP A 590 19.19 -15.52 8.24
CA ASP A 590 20.54 -15.09 7.80
C ASP A 590 21.34 -16.36 7.37
N PRO A 591 22.05 -16.39 6.22
CA PRO A 591 22.75 -17.60 5.75
C PRO A 591 24.12 -17.91 6.39
N ALA A 592 24.65 -17.13 7.34
CA ALA A 592 25.96 -17.48 7.93
C ALA A 592 26.21 -16.94 9.36
N HIS A 593 25.53 -17.49 10.37
CA HIS A 593 25.79 -17.28 11.82
C HIS A 593 25.57 -15.82 12.35
N VAL A 594 25.14 -15.71 13.62
CA VAL A 594 25.18 -14.51 14.51
C VAL A 594 23.93 -13.59 14.58
N VAL A 595 23.34 -13.61 15.80
CA VAL A 595 22.51 -12.64 16.55
C VAL A 595 21.07 -12.34 16.08
N PRO A 596 20.05 -12.55 16.94
CA PRO A 596 18.66 -12.24 16.61
C PRO A 596 18.45 -10.74 16.36
N VAL A 597 17.80 -10.39 15.25
CA VAL A 597 16.90 -9.24 15.26
C VAL A 597 15.72 -9.69 16.12
N SER A 598 15.75 -9.32 17.39
CA SER A 598 14.72 -9.73 18.34
C SER A 598 13.36 -9.27 17.82
N GLN A 599 12.48 -10.22 17.52
CA GLN A 599 11.08 -10.04 17.91
C GLN A 599 11.16 -9.94 19.44
N SER A 600 11.20 -8.72 19.99
CA SER A 600 11.40 -8.49 21.41
C SER A 600 10.36 -9.29 22.21
N GLY A 601 10.84 -9.85 23.31
CA GLY A 601 10.24 -10.95 24.05
C GLY A 601 8.82 -10.72 24.57
N GLN A 602 8.17 -11.85 24.85
CA GLN A 602 6.93 -11.99 25.63
C GLN A 602 5.73 -11.20 25.09
N ARG A 603 4.98 -11.84 24.20
CA ARG A 603 3.59 -11.45 23.91
C ARG A 603 2.74 -11.62 25.17
N THR A 604 2.50 -10.54 25.88
CA THR A 604 1.26 -10.37 26.66
C THR A 604 0.29 -9.57 25.80
N SER A 605 -0.68 -10.29 25.21
CA SER A 605 -1.97 -9.76 24.74
C SER A 605 -1.99 -8.69 23.64
N ALA A 606 -1.13 -8.81 22.62
CA ALA A 606 -1.37 -8.20 21.30
C ALA A 606 -0.71 -9.04 20.21
N GLY A 607 -1.49 -9.81 19.45
CA GLY A 607 -0.99 -10.58 18.32
C GLY A 607 -1.70 -11.91 18.10
N VAL A 608 -2.94 -11.85 17.62
CA VAL A 608 -3.60 -12.98 16.94
C VAL A 608 -3.60 -12.79 15.41
N LEU A 609 -3.18 -11.63 14.90
CA LEU A 609 -3.32 -11.29 13.48
C LEU A 609 -2.32 -11.96 12.50
N LEU A 610 -1.52 -12.96 12.88
CA LEU A 610 -0.64 -13.68 11.94
C LEU A 610 -0.01 -15.00 12.46
N ALA A 611 -0.61 -15.69 13.43
CA ALA A 611 -0.13 -17.00 13.89
C ALA A 611 -1.25 -18.05 13.78
N GLY A 612 -1.37 -18.64 12.59
CA GLY A 612 -2.37 -19.65 12.28
C GLY A 612 -2.00 -20.44 11.03
N VAL A 613 -0.76 -20.92 10.94
CA VAL A 613 -0.36 -21.95 9.96
C VAL A 613 0.41 -23.01 10.72
N CYS A 614 -0.10 -24.25 10.67
CA CYS A 614 0.31 -25.46 11.40
C CYS A 614 -0.36 -25.72 12.76
N SER A 615 -1.64 -26.11 12.75
CA SER A 615 -2.11 -27.40 13.32
C SER A 615 -3.64 -27.49 13.23
N VAL A 616 -4.17 -28.41 12.43
CA VAL A 616 -5.57 -28.87 12.55
C VAL A 616 -5.52 -30.28 13.13
N GLN A 617 -5.93 -30.42 14.39
CA GLN A 617 -6.87 -31.43 14.89
C GLN A 617 -6.84 -31.45 16.43
N GLY A 618 -8.02 -31.31 17.03
CA GLY A 618 -8.22 -31.48 18.47
C GLY A 618 -9.40 -30.65 18.98
N HIS A 619 -10.61 -31.19 18.87
CA HIS A 619 -11.74 -30.71 19.66
C HIS A 619 -11.37 -30.76 21.15
N ALA A 620 -11.34 -29.61 21.82
CA ALA A 620 -11.30 -29.54 23.27
C ALA A 620 -12.71 -29.18 23.76
N GLY A 621 -13.51 -30.23 23.99
CA GLY A 621 -14.65 -30.14 24.89
C GLY A 621 -14.12 -30.01 26.32
N LEU A 622 -14.73 -29.10 27.09
CA LEU A 622 -14.50 -28.96 28.53
C LEU A 622 -14.89 -30.28 29.22
N GLY A 623 -13.91 -30.97 29.79
CA GLY A 623 -14.07 -32.15 30.62
C GLY A 623 -13.23 -32.01 31.89
N VAL A 624 -13.89 -32.19 33.03
CA VAL A 624 -13.36 -32.08 34.38
C VAL A 624 -12.54 -33.34 34.71
N ASP A 625 -11.55 -33.20 35.57
CA ASP A 625 -10.72 -34.25 36.22
C ASP A 625 -9.48 -34.73 35.46
N GLY A 626 -8.32 -34.63 36.14
CA GLY A 626 -6.99 -34.78 35.56
C GLY A 626 -6.36 -36.16 35.70
N GLU A 627 -5.38 -36.43 34.84
CA GLU A 627 -4.19 -37.25 35.09
C GLU A 627 -3.21 -37.12 33.92
N TRP A 628 -1.90 -37.11 34.22
CA TRP A 628 -0.81 -37.09 33.23
C TRP A 628 -0.34 -38.52 32.95
N ILE A 629 -0.23 -38.92 31.67
CA ILE A 629 0.53 -40.11 31.26
C ILE A 629 1.35 -39.82 29.99
N SER A 630 2.62 -40.21 30.06
CA SER A 630 3.68 -40.14 29.04
C SER A 630 3.70 -41.35 28.10
N GLY A 631 4.07 -41.15 26.82
CA GLY A 631 4.81 -42.16 26.04
C GLY A 631 4.40 -42.40 24.58
N ALA A 632 5.44 -42.57 23.72
CA ALA A 632 5.50 -43.08 22.33
C ALA A 632 5.05 -42.11 21.20
N ALA A 633 5.92 -41.53 20.36
CA ALA A 633 6.94 -42.06 19.43
C ALA A 633 6.38 -42.61 18.08
N ASN A 634 6.71 -41.85 17.02
CA ASN A 634 6.86 -42.18 15.60
C ASN A 634 5.69 -42.77 14.80
N GLY A 635 5.21 -41.97 13.83
CA GLY A 635 4.44 -42.42 12.67
C GLY A 635 4.52 -41.39 11.53
N ALA A 636 5.06 -41.81 10.39
CA ALA A 636 5.42 -41.00 9.23
C ALA A 636 4.20 -40.45 8.45
N CYS A 637 4.36 -39.26 7.84
CA CYS A 637 3.45 -38.73 6.83
C CYS A 637 4.01 -38.97 5.42
N ASP A 638 3.39 -39.89 4.70
CA ASP A 638 3.40 -39.97 3.23
C ASP A 638 2.02 -39.51 2.75
N TRP A 639 1.93 -38.57 1.81
CA TRP A 639 0.67 -38.22 1.15
C TRP A 639 0.82 -38.04 -0.36
N LYS A 640 0.10 -38.92 -1.07
CA LYS A 640 -0.39 -38.80 -2.44
C LYS A 640 -1.37 -37.64 -2.59
#